data_AF-A0A921G8K2-F1
#
_entry.id   AF-A0A921G8K2-F1
#
_cell.length_a   1.000
_cell.length_b   1.000
_cell.length_c   1.000
_cell.angle_alpha   90.00
_cell.angle_beta   90.00
_cell.angle_gamma   90.00
#
_symmetry.space_group_name_H-M   'P 1'
#
loop_
_entity.id
_entity.type
_entity.pdbx_description
1 polymer ?
#
loop_
_entity_poly.entity_id
_entity_poly.type
_entity_poly.pdbx_seq_one_letter_code
_entity_poly.pdbx_strand_id
1 'polypeptide(L)'
;MKKKTLIIGGVAGGATTATRLRRRDEEMEIIMFERGKYISYANCGLPYYIGDTIKSRDALLLQTPEAMKSKYNIDIRTLNEVIEIIPDQKKVVVKNLKTNEIYEESYDNLVIATGSSPIKPNISGIDGKNIFTLWNVHDMDVIKAHIKENKPQSAAVIGGGFIGLEMAENLHNANLDVTLIEMQDQVMAPLDKEMANLLHENMIANQVDLILNDGVKAFYEKDNKTKIELNSGKEVIVDMVILSIGVKPNSELASKAKIALNQRKGIIVDEYLKTSVDDIYAVGDVIEVENYITKEKTMVPLAGPANKQARILADNLCGDKKKYRGSKATAIAKVFDLNTASVGINEKQLKAMKKVKNKDYFTALINQKSHAGYYPGATTLTLKMIFDAKGKIYGAQIVGQDGVDKRIDTLATTIRLNGTIYDLMELELSYAPPFSLAKDPVNMLGFVAENILSHKANFIEWDEVDTLLTSKDKKGDFIILDVTEEMERMAFAIDGSYHIPLGSLRQRLNELDKNKLIIPYCAVGVRSYNAARILMQNGFDRVAILSGGTTFYKSMHYKQTTIKKDDNATNNDNHDGKNVDDGEVKILDCSGLQCPGPIMKVSEALNEMKNNEILKVSASDMGFMADIASWCKKTGNTLLKTKRVNNENIVYIKKGLDVIENKSEVKDGKTMVVFSGDLDKVLASFIIANGAATMNRPVTMFFTFWGLNVLRKSENIKVKKTFIDKLFGLMMPRGSHKLKLSKMNMAGIGTSMMKKVMDDKNVDSLEILMKKAIDNGVRLVACTMSMDIMGITKDELIDGVEFGGVASYLADAEDSNVNLFI
;
A
#
# COMPACT_ATOMS: atom_id res chain seq x y z
N MET A 1 -43.99 40.93 9.68
CA MET A 1 -44.68 39.82 8.99
C MET A 1 -43.82 38.58 9.14
N LYS A 2 -44.43 37.43 9.45
CA LYS A 2 -43.72 36.14 9.48
C LYS A 2 -43.23 35.84 8.07
N LYS A 3 -41.94 35.56 7.90
CA LYS A 3 -41.37 35.20 6.59
C LYS A 3 -41.73 33.75 6.27
N LYS A 4 -42.14 33.48 5.03
CA LYS A 4 -42.41 32.14 4.51
C LYS A 4 -41.30 31.69 3.57
N THR A 5 -40.64 30.59 3.92
CA THR A 5 -39.56 30.01 3.11
C THR A 5 -39.99 28.63 2.59
N LEU A 6 -40.00 28.47 1.27
CA LEU A 6 -40.21 27.18 0.61
C LEU A 6 -38.87 26.57 0.20
N ILE A 7 -38.72 25.27 0.38
CA ILE A 7 -37.51 24.51 0.05
C ILE A 7 -37.89 23.34 -0.86
N ILE A 8 -37.26 23.23 -2.03
CA ILE A 8 -37.48 22.16 -3.01
C ILE A 8 -36.35 21.14 -2.90
N GLY A 9 -36.65 19.94 -2.40
CA GLY A 9 -35.72 18.83 -2.17
C GLY A 9 -35.43 18.61 -0.68
N GLY A 10 -35.59 17.38 -0.19
CA GLY A 10 -35.58 17.04 1.23
C GLY A 10 -34.35 16.30 1.75
N VAL A 11 -33.23 16.31 1.01
CA VAL A 11 -32.00 15.58 1.35
C VAL A 11 -30.91 16.55 1.82
N ALA A 12 -29.66 16.44 1.37
CA ALA A 12 -28.50 17.13 1.94
C ALA A 12 -28.64 18.67 1.99
N GLY A 13 -28.98 19.29 0.85
CA GLY A 13 -29.09 20.76 0.78
C GLY A 13 -30.33 21.29 1.50
N GLY A 14 -31.50 20.74 1.19
CA GLY A 14 -32.76 21.25 1.72
C GLY A 14 -32.97 20.99 3.21
N ALA A 15 -32.74 19.76 3.70
CA ALA A 15 -32.94 19.44 5.12
C ALA A 15 -31.97 20.23 6.02
N THR A 16 -30.73 20.43 5.58
CA THR A 16 -29.75 21.24 6.31
C THR A 16 -30.14 22.72 6.32
N THR A 17 -30.69 23.24 5.22
CA THR A 17 -31.23 24.61 5.17
C THR A 17 -32.41 24.75 6.14
N ALA A 18 -33.40 23.86 6.05
CA ALA A 18 -34.63 23.91 6.83
C ALA A 18 -34.34 23.86 8.34
N THR A 19 -33.52 22.90 8.79
CA THR A 19 -33.20 22.76 10.21
C THR A 19 -32.33 23.91 10.73
N ARG A 20 -31.50 24.54 9.89
CA ARG A 20 -30.73 25.72 10.29
C ARG A 20 -31.59 26.96 10.39
N LEU A 21 -32.54 27.16 9.47
CA LEU A 21 -33.50 28.26 9.51
C LEU A 21 -34.31 28.24 10.80
N ARG A 22 -34.87 27.08 11.18
CA ARG A 22 -35.61 26.96 12.45
C ARG A 22 -34.78 27.38 13.65
N ARG A 23 -33.52 26.94 13.75
CA ARG A 23 -32.62 27.33 14.85
C ARG A 23 -32.26 28.82 14.87
N ARG A 24 -32.61 29.57 13.82
CA ARG A 24 -32.32 31.01 13.68
C ARG A 24 -33.57 31.88 13.83
N ASP A 25 -34.75 31.34 13.51
CA ASP A 25 -36.01 32.07 13.52
C ASP A 25 -37.16 31.12 13.83
N GLU A 26 -37.76 31.27 15.03
CA GLU A 26 -38.89 30.47 15.47
C GLU A 26 -40.24 30.92 14.89
N GLU A 27 -40.33 32.12 14.33
CA GLU A 27 -41.56 32.62 13.73
C GLU A 27 -41.66 32.34 12.23
N MET A 28 -40.54 31.96 11.60
CA MET A 28 -40.49 31.62 10.19
C MET A 28 -41.38 30.41 9.87
N GLU A 29 -42.20 30.56 8.82
CA GLU A 29 -42.92 29.44 8.22
C GLU A 29 -41.99 28.74 7.24
N ILE A 30 -41.71 27.46 7.46
CA ILE A 30 -40.77 26.67 6.66
C ILE A 30 -41.53 25.46 6.11
N ILE A 31 -41.66 25.40 4.78
CA ILE A 31 -42.25 24.25 4.09
C ILE A 31 -41.19 23.62 3.20
N MET A 32 -41.01 22.31 3.31
CA MET A 32 -40.07 21.53 2.51
C MET A 32 -40.82 20.49 1.68
N PHE A 33 -40.62 20.54 0.36
CA PHE A 33 -41.19 19.61 -0.59
C PHE A 33 -40.18 18.53 -0.97
N GLU A 34 -40.62 17.28 -0.98
CA GLU A 34 -39.85 16.15 -1.46
C GLU A 34 -40.74 15.30 -2.37
N ARG A 35 -40.30 15.06 -3.61
CA ARG A 35 -41.05 14.23 -4.56
C ARG A 35 -41.01 12.76 -4.16
N GLY A 36 -39.93 12.33 -3.53
CA GLY A 36 -39.76 10.98 -3.01
C GLY A 36 -40.54 10.71 -1.72
N LYS A 37 -40.48 9.45 -1.27
CA LYS A 37 -41.10 9.01 -0.01
C LYS A 37 -40.30 9.39 1.22
N TYR A 38 -38.98 9.54 1.08
CA TYR A 38 -38.04 9.67 2.18
C TYR A 38 -37.30 11.01 2.12
N ILE A 39 -37.03 11.58 3.29
CA ILE A 39 -36.18 12.75 3.46
C ILE A 39 -34.89 12.34 4.18
N SER A 40 -33.85 13.16 4.09
CA SER A 40 -32.62 13.02 4.89
C SER A 40 -32.04 11.60 4.91
N TYR A 41 -32.12 10.87 3.79
CA TYR A 41 -31.56 9.54 3.70
C TYR A 41 -30.07 9.59 3.30
N ALA A 42 -29.32 8.55 3.67
CA ALA A 42 -27.88 8.48 3.44
C ALA A 42 -27.58 7.97 2.01
N ASN A 43 -27.58 8.87 1.02
CA ASN A 43 -27.24 8.54 -0.38
C ASN A 43 -25.93 7.75 -0.51
N CYS A 44 -24.91 8.15 0.25
CA CYS A 44 -23.59 7.51 0.24
C CYS A 44 -23.60 6.09 0.85
N GLY A 45 -24.65 5.72 1.59
CA GLY A 45 -24.81 4.39 2.18
C GLY A 45 -25.48 3.37 1.26
N LEU A 46 -26.04 3.80 0.13
CA LEU A 46 -26.83 2.93 -0.75
C LEU A 46 -26.00 1.75 -1.33
N PRO A 47 -24.78 1.95 -1.88
CA PRO A 47 -23.97 0.84 -2.38
C PRO A 47 -23.64 -0.17 -1.28
N TYR A 48 -23.33 0.30 -0.07
CA TYR A 48 -22.95 -0.53 1.07
C TYR A 48 -24.10 -1.37 1.63
N TYR A 49 -25.35 -0.93 1.46
CA TYR A 49 -26.51 -1.78 1.77
C TYR A 49 -26.74 -2.83 0.68
N ILE A 50 -26.50 -2.50 -0.59
CA ILE A 50 -26.56 -3.47 -1.68
C ILE A 50 -25.59 -4.62 -1.44
N GLY A 51 -24.34 -4.31 -1.06
CA GLY A 51 -23.30 -5.30 -0.74
C GLY A 51 -23.31 -5.86 0.69
N ASP A 52 -24.39 -5.67 1.46
CA ASP A 52 -24.58 -6.21 2.83
C ASP A 52 -23.55 -5.76 3.88
N THR A 53 -22.74 -4.74 3.58
CA THR A 53 -21.87 -4.07 4.57
C THR A 53 -22.72 -3.32 5.60
N ILE A 54 -23.73 -2.59 5.13
CA ILE A 54 -24.81 -2.06 5.97
C ILE A 54 -25.96 -3.06 5.94
N LYS A 55 -26.23 -3.70 7.08
CA LYS A 55 -27.25 -4.78 7.14
C LYS A 55 -28.68 -4.27 7.28
N SER A 56 -28.87 -3.10 7.87
CA SER A 56 -30.20 -2.54 8.15
C SER A 56 -30.54 -1.43 7.18
N ARG A 57 -31.66 -1.58 6.47
CA ARG A 57 -32.22 -0.55 5.60
C ARG A 57 -32.54 0.73 6.37
N ASP A 58 -33.06 0.59 7.58
CA ASP A 58 -33.51 1.72 8.41
C ASP A 58 -32.34 2.59 8.88
N ALA A 59 -31.11 2.04 8.93
CA ALA A 59 -29.90 2.82 9.21
C ALA A 59 -29.64 3.93 8.16
N LEU A 60 -30.21 3.79 6.95
CA LEU A 60 -30.10 4.79 5.89
C LEU A 60 -31.13 5.91 6.01
N LEU A 61 -32.16 5.76 6.84
CA LEU A 61 -33.25 6.72 7.00
C LEU A 61 -33.04 7.56 8.27
N LEU A 62 -32.30 8.65 8.15
CA LEU A 62 -31.80 9.40 9.32
C LEU A 62 -32.88 10.23 10.03
N GLN A 63 -33.93 10.66 9.32
CA GLN A 63 -35.06 11.42 9.88
C GLN A 63 -36.36 11.06 9.16
N THR A 64 -37.49 11.22 9.86
CA THR A 64 -38.83 11.15 9.27
C THR A 64 -39.48 12.53 9.25
N PRO A 65 -40.51 12.76 8.41
CA PRO A 65 -41.29 13.99 8.43
C PRO A 65 -41.86 14.33 9.81
N GLU A 66 -42.38 13.34 10.54
CA GLU A 66 -42.98 13.51 11.86
C GLU A 66 -41.93 13.91 12.90
N ALA A 67 -40.77 13.24 12.87
CA ALA A 67 -39.67 13.55 13.78
C ALA A 67 -39.10 14.94 13.53
N MET A 68 -38.95 15.34 12.25
CA MET A 68 -38.44 16.65 11.89
C MET A 68 -39.47 17.75 12.19
N LYS A 69 -40.78 17.51 12.00
CA LYS A 69 -41.85 18.43 12.42
C LYS A 69 -41.89 18.60 13.93
N SER A 70 -41.82 17.52 14.70
CA SER A 70 -41.84 17.57 16.17
C SER A 70 -40.63 18.34 16.74
N LYS A 71 -39.42 18.11 16.20
CA LYS A 71 -38.19 18.73 16.70
C LYS A 71 -37.96 20.16 16.21
N TYR A 72 -38.42 20.47 15.00
CA TYR A 72 -38.05 21.72 14.31
C TYR A 72 -39.25 22.48 13.74
N ASN A 73 -40.49 22.08 14.00
CA ASN A 73 -41.69 22.76 13.49
C ASN A 73 -41.57 23.14 11.99
N ILE A 74 -41.13 22.18 11.17
CA ILE A 74 -41.03 22.30 9.71
C ILE A 74 -42.22 21.54 9.12
N ASP A 75 -42.95 22.15 8.20
CA ASP A 75 -43.97 21.46 7.40
C ASP A 75 -43.27 20.71 6.26
N ILE A 76 -43.43 19.39 6.21
CA ILE A 76 -42.71 18.52 5.28
C ILE A 76 -43.72 17.74 4.50
N ARG A 77 -43.67 17.91 3.18
CA ARG A 77 -44.61 17.31 2.25
C ARG A 77 -43.84 16.38 1.32
N THR A 78 -43.75 15.11 1.71
CA THR A 78 -43.23 14.03 0.86
C THR A 78 -44.26 13.66 -0.21
N LEU A 79 -43.84 12.98 -1.28
CA LEU A 79 -44.69 12.71 -2.45
C LEU A 79 -45.35 13.99 -3.02
N ASN A 80 -44.71 15.15 -2.87
CA ASN A 80 -45.15 16.40 -3.44
C ASN A 80 -44.06 16.92 -4.36
N GLU A 81 -44.35 16.96 -5.66
CA GLU A 81 -43.42 17.43 -6.67
C GLU A 81 -43.76 18.86 -7.07
N VAL A 82 -42.80 19.78 -6.92
CA VAL A 82 -42.93 21.11 -7.51
C VAL A 82 -42.73 20.97 -9.01
N ILE A 83 -43.74 21.35 -9.80
CA ILE A 83 -43.75 21.20 -11.26
C ILE A 83 -43.50 22.51 -12.00
N GLU A 84 -43.70 23.65 -11.32
CA GLU A 84 -43.52 24.99 -11.86
C GLU A 84 -43.18 25.99 -10.76
N ILE A 85 -42.35 26.99 -11.10
CA ILE A 85 -42.06 28.17 -10.28
C ILE A 85 -42.55 29.38 -11.06
N ILE A 86 -43.34 30.25 -10.43
CA ILE A 86 -43.91 31.47 -11.01
C ILE A 86 -43.31 32.68 -10.26
N PRO A 87 -42.15 33.20 -10.70
CA PRO A 87 -41.42 34.22 -9.96
C PRO A 87 -42.20 35.52 -9.75
N ASP A 88 -42.87 36.02 -10.79
CA ASP A 88 -43.59 37.30 -10.76
C ASP A 88 -44.72 37.33 -9.72
N GLN A 89 -45.26 36.17 -9.37
CA GLN A 89 -46.31 36.01 -8.37
C GLN A 89 -45.79 35.50 -7.02
N LYS A 90 -44.48 35.18 -6.93
CA LYS A 90 -43.87 34.48 -5.79
C LYS A 90 -44.62 33.23 -5.35
N LYS A 91 -44.92 32.35 -6.31
CA LYS A 91 -45.62 31.08 -6.09
C LYS A 91 -44.91 29.91 -6.74
N VAL A 92 -45.19 28.71 -6.23
CA VAL A 92 -44.86 27.44 -6.86
C VAL A 92 -46.12 26.63 -7.09
N VAL A 93 -46.14 25.84 -8.16
CA VAL A 93 -47.20 24.87 -8.44
C VAL A 93 -46.72 23.49 -8.00
N VAL A 94 -47.48 22.84 -7.14
CA VAL A 94 -47.13 21.57 -6.51
C VAL A 94 -48.15 20.51 -6.92
N LYS A 95 -47.66 19.35 -7.34
CA LYS A 95 -48.45 18.16 -7.59
C LYS A 95 -48.28 17.17 -6.44
N ASN A 96 -49.37 16.85 -5.76
CA ASN A 96 -49.40 15.76 -4.79
C ASN A 96 -49.46 14.42 -5.55
N LEU A 97 -48.39 13.65 -5.52
CA LEU A 97 -48.27 12.38 -6.24
C LEU A 97 -49.15 11.26 -5.66
N LYS A 98 -49.68 11.44 -4.45
CA LYS A 98 -50.61 10.49 -3.82
C LYS A 98 -52.05 10.73 -4.28
N THR A 99 -52.49 11.98 -4.39
CA THR A 99 -53.88 12.35 -4.73
C THR A 99 -54.06 12.83 -6.17
N ASN A 100 -52.97 13.13 -6.89
CA ASN A 100 -52.92 13.86 -8.16
C ASN A 100 -53.46 15.30 -8.11
N GLU A 101 -53.74 15.82 -6.91
CA GLU A 101 -54.13 17.22 -6.72
C GLU A 101 -52.99 18.17 -7.09
N ILE A 102 -53.33 19.26 -7.76
CA ILE A 102 -52.41 20.34 -8.12
C ILE A 102 -52.86 21.60 -7.38
N TYR A 103 -51.95 22.23 -6.65
CA TYR A 103 -52.21 23.44 -5.89
C TYR A 103 -51.06 24.43 -5.98
N GLU A 104 -51.32 25.69 -5.61
CA GLU A 104 -50.31 26.74 -5.54
C GLU A 104 -49.87 26.98 -4.09
N GLU A 105 -48.59 27.28 -3.89
CA GLU A 105 -48.05 27.69 -2.58
C GLU A 105 -47.21 28.97 -2.75
N SER A 106 -47.45 29.97 -1.90
CA SER A 106 -46.73 31.25 -1.94
C SER A 106 -45.42 31.22 -1.12
N TYR A 107 -44.48 32.10 -1.46
CA TYR A 107 -43.22 32.23 -0.73
C TYR A 107 -42.76 33.67 -0.59
N ASP A 108 -42.03 33.96 0.49
CA ASP A 108 -41.17 35.14 0.57
C ASP A 108 -39.76 34.80 0.08
N ASN A 109 -39.26 33.59 0.37
CA ASN A 109 -38.00 33.06 -0.15
C ASN A 109 -38.19 31.64 -0.69
N LEU A 110 -37.52 31.31 -1.79
CA LEU A 110 -37.51 29.98 -2.39
C LEU A 110 -36.09 29.42 -2.45
N VAL A 111 -35.88 28.19 -1.98
CA VAL A 111 -34.60 27.49 -2.04
C VAL A 111 -34.71 26.25 -2.94
N ILE A 112 -33.91 26.22 -4.01
CA ILE A 112 -33.81 25.09 -4.93
C ILE A 112 -32.65 24.20 -4.48
N ALA A 113 -32.96 23.00 -4.00
CA ALA A 113 -32.00 21.97 -3.57
C ALA A 113 -32.31 20.62 -4.25
N THR A 114 -32.65 20.67 -5.53
CA THR A 114 -33.12 19.52 -6.34
C THR A 114 -32.02 18.50 -6.68
N GLY A 115 -30.76 18.81 -6.40
CA GLY A 115 -29.62 17.93 -6.63
C GLY A 115 -29.38 17.62 -8.11
N SER A 116 -28.96 16.40 -8.40
CA SER A 116 -28.69 15.89 -9.74
C SER A 116 -29.41 14.56 -9.99
N SER A 117 -29.35 14.04 -11.22
CA SER A 117 -29.82 12.69 -11.58
C SER A 117 -28.76 11.96 -12.41
N PRO A 118 -28.70 10.62 -12.36
CA PRO A 118 -27.81 9.83 -13.21
C PRO A 118 -28.00 10.14 -14.70
N ILE A 119 -26.91 10.18 -15.45
CA ILE A 119 -26.94 10.38 -16.89
C ILE A 119 -27.32 9.06 -17.58
N LYS A 120 -28.34 9.10 -18.44
CA LYS A 120 -28.65 8.06 -19.42
C LYS A 120 -28.41 8.59 -20.83
N PRO A 121 -27.27 8.27 -21.49
CA PRO A 121 -26.98 8.67 -22.84
C PRO A 121 -27.90 7.94 -23.82
N ASN A 122 -28.03 8.47 -25.03
CA ASN A 122 -28.84 7.86 -26.08
C ASN A 122 -28.11 6.66 -26.70
N ILE A 123 -28.07 5.54 -25.96
CA ILE A 123 -27.50 4.27 -26.40
C ILE A 123 -28.65 3.30 -26.65
N SER A 124 -28.63 2.61 -27.79
CA SER A 124 -29.66 1.62 -28.12
C SER A 124 -29.75 0.53 -27.04
N GLY A 125 -30.97 0.23 -26.58
CA GLY A 125 -31.23 -0.79 -25.56
C GLY A 125 -30.90 -0.41 -24.11
N ILE A 126 -30.53 0.84 -23.82
CA ILE A 126 -30.12 1.29 -22.47
C ILE A 126 -31.23 1.16 -21.40
N ASP A 127 -32.50 1.12 -21.80
CA ASP A 127 -33.65 0.93 -20.91
C ASP A 127 -34.06 -0.54 -20.78
N GLY A 128 -33.13 -1.47 -21.04
CA GLY A 128 -33.32 -2.90 -20.83
C GLY A 128 -33.68 -3.25 -19.39
N LYS A 129 -34.47 -4.32 -19.20
CA LYS A 129 -35.02 -4.74 -17.89
C LYS A 129 -34.00 -5.04 -16.79
N ASN A 130 -32.77 -5.43 -17.17
CA ASN A 130 -31.69 -5.77 -16.24
C ASN A 130 -30.65 -4.64 -16.11
N ILE A 131 -30.98 -3.43 -16.57
CA ILE A 131 -30.09 -2.26 -16.55
C ILE A 131 -30.61 -1.26 -15.51
N PHE A 132 -29.77 -0.96 -14.52
CA PHE A 132 -30.13 -0.15 -13.37
C PHE A 132 -29.24 1.09 -13.25
N THR A 133 -29.76 2.12 -12.61
CA THR A 133 -29.02 3.28 -12.10
C THR A 133 -29.17 3.32 -10.59
N LEU A 134 -28.22 3.91 -9.87
CA LEU A 134 -28.33 4.10 -8.42
C LEU A 134 -28.27 5.57 -8.04
N TRP A 135 -29.35 6.10 -7.47
CA TRP A 135 -29.41 7.48 -6.98
C TRP A 135 -30.17 7.63 -5.66
N ASN A 136 -31.25 6.87 -5.49
CA ASN A 136 -32.14 7.01 -4.35
C ASN A 136 -32.50 5.64 -3.72
N VAL A 137 -33.25 5.68 -2.61
CA VAL A 137 -33.64 4.48 -1.85
C VAL A 137 -34.49 3.50 -2.69
N HIS A 138 -35.35 4.00 -3.58
CA HIS A 138 -36.14 3.14 -4.46
C HIS A 138 -35.25 2.38 -5.44
N ASP A 139 -34.28 3.05 -6.06
CA ASP A 139 -33.32 2.40 -6.97
C ASP A 139 -32.54 1.28 -6.25
N MET A 140 -32.09 1.57 -5.03
CA MET A 140 -31.42 0.60 -4.15
C MET A 140 -32.32 -0.60 -3.82
N ASP A 141 -33.59 -0.35 -3.44
CA ASP A 141 -34.56 -1.40 -3.14
C ASP A 141 -34.80 -2.30 -4.37
N VAL A 142 -34.90 -1.71 -5.57
CA VAL A 142 -35.06 -2.43 -6.85
C VAL A 142 -33.85 -3.32 -7.14
N ILE A 143 -32.63 -2.78 -7.01
CA ILE A 143 -31.39 -3.55 -7.23
C ILE A 143 -31.29 -4.69 -6.22
N LYS A 144 -31.55 -4.42 -4.93
CA LYS A 144 -31.47 -5.44 -3.87
C LYS A 144 -32.52 -6.55 -4.05
N ALA A 145 -33.74 -6.19 -4.45
CA ALA A 145 -34.78 -7.16 -4.78
C ALA A 145 -34.37 -8.02 -5.98
N HIS A 146 -33.84 -7.42 -7.05
CA HIS A 146 -33.36 -8.14 -8.23
C HIS A 146 -32.26 -9.15 -7.87
N ILE A 147 -31.27 -8.76 -7.05
CA ILE A 147 -30.21 -9.66 -6.59
C ILE A 147 -30.79 -10.84 -5.81
N LYS A 148 -31.75 -10.58 -4.91
CA LYS A 148 -32.36 -11.61 -4.06
C LYS A 148 -33.25 -12.58 -4.84
N GLU A 149 -34.07 -12.06 -5.75
CA GLU A 149 -35.10 -12.81 -6.47
C GLU A 149 -34.53 -13.55 -7.67
N ASN A 150 -33.69 -12.90 -8.48
CA ASN A 150 -33.18 -13.44 -9.73
C ASN A 150 -31.81 -14.12 -9.58
N LYS A 151 -31.12 -13.91 -8.45
CA LYS A 151 -29.80 -14.51 -8.14
C LYS A 151 -28.79 -14.40 -9.30
N PRO A 152 -28.56 -13.19 -9.83
CA PRO A 152 -27.58 -12.98 -10.89
C PRO A 152 -26.21 -13.51 -10.48
N GLN A 153 -25.47 -14.09 -11.42
CA GLN A 153 -24.11 -14.59 -11.19
C GLN A 153 -23.07 -13.59 -11.67
N SER A 154 -23.44 -12.70 -12.61
CA SER A 154 -22.54 -11.75 -13.26
C SER A 154 -23.15 -10.36 -13.38
N ALA A 155 -22.32 -9.34 -13.22
CA ALA A 155 -22.72 -7.93 -13.34
C ALA A 155 -21.69 -7.12 -14.13
N ALA A 156 -22.18 -6.20 -14.97
CA ALA A 156 -21.33 -5.17 -15.56
C ALA A 156 -21.58 -3.81 -14.88
N VAL A 157 -20.51 -3.08 -14.58
CA VAL A 157 -20.58 -1.69 -14.11
C VAL A 157 -20.02 -0.78 -15.19
N ILE A 158 -20.85 0.14 -15.70
CA ILE A 158 -20.47 1.07 -16.76
C ILE A 158 -20.10 2.42 -16.12
N GLY A 159 -18.83 2.80 -16.23
CA GLY A 159 -18.25 4.01 -15.65
C GLY A 159 -17.45 3.75 -14.37
N GLY A 160 -16.19 4.16 -14.38
CA GLY A 160 -15.21 4.01 -13.30
C GLY A 160 -15.11 5.22 -12.37
N GLY A 161 -16.19 5.97 -12.17
CA GLY A 161 -16.27 7.04 -11.17
C GLY A 161 -16.46 6.49 -9.74
N PHE A 162 -16.55 7.37 -8.74
CA PHE A 162 -16.75 7.00 -7.32
C PHE A 162 -17.83 5.93 -7.12
N ILE A 163 -19.05 6.22 -7.58
CA ILE A 163 -20.21 5.32 -7.44
C ILE A 163 -19.98 4.00 -8.19
N GLY A 164 -19.31 4.05 -9.35
CA GLY A 164 -19.02 2.86 -10.14
C GLY A 164 -18.05 1.92 -9.43
N LEU A 165 -17.01 2.48 -8.82
CA LEU A 165 -16.05 1.72 -8.01
C LEU A 165 -16.69 1.15 -6.74
N GLU A 166 -17.51 1.93 -6.04
CA GLU A 166 -18.28 1.46 -4.88
C GLU A 166 -19.23 0.33 -5.26
N MET A 167 -19.93 0.45 -6.40
CA MET A 167 -20.82 -0.60 -6.89
C MET A 167 -20.08 -1.85 -7.33
N ALA A 168 -18.92 -1.72 -7.99
CA ALA A 168 -18.10 -2.87 -8.36
C ALA A 168 -17.65 -3.66 -7.12
N GLU A 169 -17.19 -2.97 -6.07
CA GLU A 169 -16.83 -3.60 -4.80
C GLU A 169 -18.04 -4.28 -4.13
N ASN A 170 -19.18 -3.59 -4.03
CA ASN A 170 -20.34 -4.12 -3.32
C ASN A 170 -21.03 -5.27 -4.07
N LEU A 171 -21.01 -5.28 -5.40
CA LEU A 171 -21.49 -6.41 -6.19
C LEU A 171 -20.54 -7.61 -6.08
N HIS A 172 -19.23 -7.37 -6.06
CA HIS A 172 -18.25 -8.42 -5.79
C HIS A 172 -18.45 -9.04 -4.40
N ASN A 173 -18.67 -8.21 -3.37
CA ASN A 173 -18.98 -8.67 -2.01
C ASN A 173 -20.30 -9.44 -1.93
N ALA A 174 -21.24 -9.17 -2.84
CA ALA A 174 -22.46 -9.95 -3.01
C ALA A 174 -22.24 -11.28 -3.78
N ASN A 175 -20.99 -11.66 -4.06
CA ASN A 175 -20.55 -12.85 -4.79
C ASN A 175 -20.92 -12.88 -6.28
N LEU A 176 -20.98 -11.72 -6.94
CA LEU A 176 -21.12 -11.64 -8.39
C LEU A 176 -19.76 -11.55 -9.08
N ASP A 177 -19.65 -12.15 -10.26
CA ASP A 177 -18.57 -11.88 -11.20
C ASP A 177 -18.76 -10.47 -11.78
N VAL A 178 -17.81 -9.56 -11.52
CA VAL A 178 -17.94 -8.15 -11.92
C VAL A 178 -17.00 -7.81 -13.08
N THR A 179 -17.58 -7.20 -14.11
CA THR A 179 -16.82 -6.52 -15.18
C THR A 179 -17.04 -5.02 -15.08
N LEU A 180 -15.99 -4.23 -14.88
CA LEU A 180 -16.05 -2.77 -14.95
C LEU A 180 -15.60 -2.29 -16.33
N ILE A 181 -16.43 -1.48 -16.99
CA ILE A 181 -16.19 -0.93 -18.32
C ILE A 181 -16.10 0.58 -18.22
N GLU A 182 -14.95 1.14 -18.61
CA GLU A 182 -14.67 2.57 -18.63
C GLU A 182 -14.12 2.99 -20.00
N MET A 183 -14.68 4.09 -20.51
CA MET A 183 -14.30 4.65 -21.81
C MET A 183 -12.94 5.33 -21.77
N GLN A 184 -12.57 5.90 -20.62
CA GLN A 184 -11.26 6.49 -20.41
C GLN A 184 -10.17 5.43 -20.21
N ASP A 185 -8.92 5.86 -20.29
CA ASP A 185 -7.74 5.02 -20.03
C ASP A 185 -7.46 4.77 -18.54
N GLN A 186 -8.36 5.23 -17.66
CA GLN A 186 -8.28 5.06 -16.21
C GLN A 186 -9.65 5.18 -15.54
N VAL A 187 -9.79 4.49 -14.40
CA VAL A 187 -10.82 4.80 -13.40
C VAL A 187 -10.47 6.06 -12.59
N MET A 188 -11.42 6.53 -11.78
CA MET A 188 -11.26 7.59 -10.80
C MET A 188 -10.66 8.87 -11.39
N ALA A 189 -11.39 9.53 -12.29
CA ALA A 189 -10.93 10.70 -13.04
C ALA A 189 -10.24 11.83 -12.23
N PRO A 190 -10.59 12.10 -10.95
CA PRO A 190 -9.86 13.07 -10.13
C PRO A 190 -8.38 12.75 -9.91
N LEU A 191 -7.98 11.48 -9.99
CA LEU A 191 -6.57 11.07 -9.95
C LEU A 191 -5.89 11.25 -11.30
N ASP A 192 -4.57 11.42 -11.28
CA ASP A 192 -3.73 11.21 -12.45
C ASP A 192 -3.53 9.72 -12.71
N LYS A 193 -3.14 9.37 -13.95
CA LYS A 193 -3.17 8.01 -14.47
C LYS A 193 -2.32 7.05 -13.65
N GLU A 194 -1.12 7.47 -13.29
CA GLU A 194 -0.18 6.66 -12.51
C GLU A 194 -0.69 6.38 -11.08
N MET A 195 -1.52 7.28 -10.51
CA MET A 195 -2.18 7.03 -9.24
C MET A 195 -3.39 6.10 -9.42
N ALA A 196 -4.12 6.21 -10.54
CA ALA A 196 -5.25 5.34 -10.86
C ALA A 196 -4.82 3.90 -11.20
N ASN A 197 -3.63 3.69 -11.77
CA ASN A 197 -3.08 2.36 -12.06
C ASN A 197 -2.95 1.50 -10.79
N LEU A 198 -2.65 2.11 -9.64
CA LEU A 198 -2.66 1.41 -8.34
C LEU A 198 -4.04 0.82 -8.01
N LEU A 199 -5.11 1.50 -8.43
CA LEU A 199 -6.47 1.00 -8.29
C LEU A 199 -6.76 -0.11 -9.30
N HIS A 200 -6.25 0.00 -10.54
CA HIS A 200 -6.43 -1.04 -11.56
C HIS A 200 -5.82 -2.36 -11.11
N GLU A 201 -4.57 -2.33 -10.63
CA GLU A 201 -3.87 -3.49 -10.09
C GLU A 201 -4.68 -4.11 -8.94
N ASN A 202 -5.17 -3.28 -8.01
CA ASN A 202 -5.95 -3.74 -6.86
C ASN A 202 -7.31 -4.34 -7.25
N MET A 203 -8.00 -3.78 -8.24
CA MET A 203 -9.26 -4.33 -8.76
C MET A 203 -9.06 -5.68 -9.43
N ILE A 204 -8.02 -5.82 -10.26
CA ILE A 204 -7.68 -7.08 -10.93
C ILE A 204 -7.26 -8.14 -9.90
N ALA A 205 -6.48 -7.74 -8.88
CA ALA A 205 -6.11 -8.64 -7.77
C ALA A 205 -7.33 -9.13 -6.98
N ASN A 206 -8.42 -8.36 -6.97
CA ASN A 206 -9.73 -8.73 -6.41
C ASN A 206 -10.68 -9.33 -7.47
N GLN A 207 -10.14 -9.86 -8.58
CA GLN A 207 -10.88 -10.61 -9.61
C GLN A 207 -11.97 -9.82 -10.34
N VAL A 208 -11.88 -8.49 -10.39
CA VAL A 208 -12.72 -7.68 -11.27
C VAL A 208 -12.12 -7.67 -12.67
N ASP A 209 -12.93 -8.00 -13.69
CA ASP A 209 -12.53 -7.81 -15.09
C ASP A 209 -12.61 -6.32 -15.43
N LEU A 210 -11.47 -5.70 -15.75
CA LEU A 210 -11.37 -4.26 -15.98
C LEU A 210 -11.11 -3.96 -17.45
N ILE A 211 -12.09 -3.35 -18.10
CA ILE A 211 -12.05 -2.94 -19.49
C ILE A 211 -11.94 -1.41 -19.53
N LEU A 212 -10.78 -0.91 -19.96
CA LEU A 212 -10.48 0.52 -20.14
C LEU A 212 -10.38 0.86 -21.63
N ASN A 213 -10.41 2.15 -21.96
CA ASN A 213 -10.37 2.65 -23.35
C ASN A 213 -11.50 2.13 -24.25
N ASP A 214 -12.61 1.68 -23.66
CA ASP A 214 -13.69 1.09 -24.43
C ASP A 214 -15.05 1.50 -23.87
N GLY A 215 -15.89 2.05 -24.74
CA GLY A 215 -17.21 2.56 -24.38
C GLY A 215 -18.29 1.60 -24.84
N VAL A 216 -19.47 1.66 -24.20
CA VAL A 216 -20.62 0.89 -24.66
C VAL A 216 -21.19 1.51 -25.94
N LYS A 217 -21.37 0.68 -26.97
CA LYS A 217 -21.98 1.02 -28.24
C LYS A 217 -23.48 0.73 -28.26
N ALA A 218 -23.88 -0.44 -27.75
CA ALA A 218 -25.29 -0.85 -27.70
C ALA A 218 -25.52 -1.96 -26.65
N PHE A 219 -26.77 -2.07 -26.20
CA PHE A 219 -27.26 -3.16 -25.36
C PHE A 219 -28.28 -4.00 -26.13
N TYR A 220 -28.24 -5.31 -25.94
CA TYR A 220 -29.18 -6.27 -26.51
C TYR A 220 -29.64 -7.25 -25.44
N GLU A 221 -30.89 -7.67 -25.51
CA GLU A 221 -31.37 -8.79 -24.70
C GLU A 221 -30.96 -10.11 -25.37
N LYS A 222 -30.38 -11.02 -24.58
CA LYS A 222 -30.00 -12.37 -25.04
C LYS A 222 -30.21 -13.36 -23.90
N ASP A 223 -31.09 -14.35 -24.10
CA ASP A 223 -31.33 -15.44 -23.13
C ASP A 223 -31.58 -14.96 -21.69
N ASN A 224 -32.41 -13.92 -21.53
CA ASN A 224 -32.70 -13.27 -20.25
C ASN A 224 -31.50 -12.55 -19.58
N LYS A 225 -30.39 -12.40 -20.31
CA LYS A 225 -29.20 -11.64 -19.95
C LYS A 225 -29.08 -10.38 -20.82
N THR A 226 -28.16 -9.50 -20.44
CA THR A 226 -27.80 -8.32 -21.23
C THR A 226 -26.49 -8.59 -21.97
N LYS A 227 -26.54 -8.55 -23.29
CA LYS A 227 -25.34 -8.49 -24.15
C LYS A 227 -24.97 -7.03 -24.37
N ILE A 228 -23.75 -6.67 -24.03
CA ILE A 228 -23.17 -5.33 -24.16
C ILE A 228 -22.18 -5.39 -25.33
N GLU A 229 -22.46 -4.64 -26.40
CA GLU A 229 -21.52 -4.43 -27.50
C GLU A 229 -20.68 -3.19 -27.19
N LEU A 230 -19.36 -3.34 -27.22
CA LEU A 230 -18.42 -2.24 -27.00
C LEU A 230 -17.98 -1.61 -28.32
N ASN A 231 -17.40 -0.40 -28.26
CA ASN A 231 -16.92 0.32 -29.43
C ASN A 231 -15.81 -0.44 -30.18
N SER A 232 -15.01 -1.25 -29.46
CA SER A 232 -14.01 -2.14 -30.05
C SER A 232 -14.60 -3.33 -30.82
N GLY A 233 -15.90 -3.61 -30.65
CA GLY A 233 -16.54 -4.85 -31.12
C GLY A 233 -16.45 -6.01 -30.14
N LYS A 234 -15.76 -5.87 -29.00
CA LYS A 234 -15.82 -6.84 -27.90
C LYS A 234 -17.26 -6.93 -27.38
N GLU A 235 -17.72 -8.14 -27.12
CA GLU A 235 -19.03 -8.40 -26.50
C GLU A 235 -18.85 -8.87 -25.06
N VAL A 236 -19.70 -8.39 -24.16
CA VAL A 236 -19.76 -8.80 -22.75
C VAL A 236 -21.20 -9.22 -22.44
N ILE A 237 -21.40 -10.42 -21.90
CA ILE A 237 -22.73 -10.95 -21.56
C ILE A 237 -22.83 -11.09 -20.05
N VAL A 238 -23.78 -10.40 -19.43
CA VAL A 238 -23.97 -10.37 -17.97
C VAL A 238 -25.45 -10.45 -17.59
N ASP A 239 -25.72 -10.90 -16.37
CA ASP A 239 -27.09 -11.02 -15.87
C ASP A 239 -27.69 -9.65 -15.52
N MET A 240 -26.88 -8.71 -15.02
CA MET A 240 -27.30 -7.35 -14.67
C MET A 240 -26.27 -6.27 -15.02
N VAL A 241 -26.72 -5.03 -15.20
CA VAL A 241 -25.86 -3.87 -15.51
C VAL A 241 -26.16 -2.72 -14.57
N ILE A 242 -25.11 -2.05 -14.07
CA ILE A 242 -25.21 -0.78 -13.34
C ILE A 242 -24.61 0.34 -14.19
N LEU A 243 -25.40 1.38 -14.46
CA LEU A 243 -24.97 2.60 -15.13
C LEU A 243 -24.48 3.63 -14.11
N SER A 244 -23.21 4.02 -14.20
CA SER A 244 -22.52 4.95 -13.30
C SER A 244 -21.61 5.92 -14.06
N ILE A 245 -22.17 6.55 -15.09
CA ILE A 245 -21.46 7.42 -16.06
C ILE A 245 -21.59 8.92 -15.75
N GLY A 246 -21.81 9.25 -14.49
CA GLY A 246 -21.94 10.62 -14.00
C GLY A 246 -23.39 11.10 -13.85
N VAL A 247 -23.52 12.36 -13.45
CA VAL A 247 -24.79 12.99 -13.08
C VAL A 247 -25.01 14.32 -13.80
N LYS A 248 -26.27 14.67 -14.01
CA LYS A 248 -26.74 15.93 -14.58
C LYS A 248 -27.52 16.72 -13.52
N PRO A 249 -27.30 18.04 -13.34
CA PRO A 249 -28.09 18.85 -12.41
C PRO A 249 -29.58 18.86 -12.77
N ASN A 250 -30.45 18.80 -11.75
CA ASN A 250 -31.91 18.83 -11.90
C ASN A 250 -32.42 20.28 -11.96
N SER A 251 -32.10 20.98 -13.05
CA SER A 251 -32.38 22.41 -13.23
C SER A 251 -33.58 22.72 -14.11
N GLU A 252 -34.42 21.73 -14.42
CA GLU A 252 -35.58 21.88 -15.31
C GLU A 252 -36.55 22.96 -14.79
N LEU A 253 -36.80 23.00 -13.48
CA LEU A 253 -37.63 24.04 -12.84
C LEU A 253 -37.03 25.43 -12.99
N ALA A 254 -35.72 25.54 -12.73
CA ALA A 254 -34.99 26.80 -12.84
C ALA A 254 -34.99 27.32 -14.29
N SER A 255 -34.80 26.43 -15.27
CA SER A 255 -34.86 26.78 -16.68
C SER A 255 -36.22 27.34 -17.09
N LYS A 256 -37.32 26.69 -16.67
CA LYS A 256 -38.70 27.15 -16.97
C LYS A 256 -38.99 28.50 -16.32
N ALA A 257 -38.46 28.72 -15.11
CA ALA A 257 -38.54 29.98 -14.37
C ALA A 257 -37.57 31.06 -14.89
N LYS A 258 -36.87 30.82 -16.01
CA LYS A 258 -35.90 31.75 -16.62
C LYS A 258 -34.73 32.14 -15.69
N ILE A 259 -34.38 31.27 -14.74
CA ILE A 259 -33.19 31.43 -13.91
C ILE A 259 -31.95 31.09 -14.74
N ALA A 260 -30.89 31.89 -14.61
CA ALA A 260 -29.66 31.73 -15.36
C ALA A 260 -28.98 30.38 -15.07
N LEU A 261 -28.63 29.67 -16.13
CA LEU A 261 -27.93 28.38 -16.09
C LEU A 261 -26.60 28.45 -16.84
N ASN A 262 -25.61 27.68 -16.41
CA ASN A 262 -24.37 27.52 -17.15
C ASN A 262 -24.52 26.52 -18.32
N GLN A 263 -23.44 26.31 -19.07
CA GLN A 263 -23.42 25.40 -20.23
C GLN A 263 -23.76 23.94 -19.87
N ARG A 264 -23.44 23.51 -18.64
CA ARG A 264 -23.77 22.18 -18.10
C ARG A 264 -25.14 22.12 -17.43
N LYS A 265 -25.96 23.17 -17.61
CA LYS A 265 -27.29 23.33 -17.00
C LYS A 265 -27.27 23.44 -15.47
N GLY A 266 -26.14 23.75 -14.83
CA GLY A 266 -26.10 24.11 -13.41
C GLY A 266 -26.66 25.52 -13.19
N ILE A 267 -27.36 25.73 -12.08
CA ILE A 267 -27.90 27.05 -11.70
C ILE A 267 -26.72 27.97 -11.34
N ILE A 268 -26.65 29.13 -11.98
CA ILE A 268 -25.65 30.15 -11.67
C ILE A 268 -26.10 30.89 -10.41
N VAL A 269 -25.22 30.92 -9.42
CA VAL A 269 -25.43 31.66 -8.17
C VAL A 269 -24.28 32.60 -7.88
N ASP A 270 -24.55 33.64 -7.11
CA ASP A 270 -23.52 34.51 -6.54
C ASP A 270 -22.82 33.86 -5.33
N GLU A 271 -21.87 34.59 -4.72
CA GLU A 271 -21.14 34.11 -3.54
C GLU A 271 -22.02 33.97 -2.27
N TYR A 272 -23.23 34.52 -2.28
CA TYR A 272 -24.24 34.42 -1.22
C TYR A 272 -25.30 33.36 -1.50
N LEU A 273 -25.14 32.60 -2.60
CA LEU A 273 -26.00 31.50 -3.06
C LEU A 273 -27.36 31.99 -3.62
N LYS A 274 -27.43 33.26 -4.05
CA LYS A 274 -28.59 33.86 -4.70
C LYS A 274 -28.55 33.59 -6.21
N THR A 275 -29.70 33.29 -6.81
CA THR A 275 -29.82 33.09 -8.25
C THR A 275 -29.94 34.43 -9.00
N SER A 276 -30.12 34.39 -10.32
CA SER A 276 -30.39 35.59 -11.13
C SER A 276 -31.77 36.21 -10.90
N VAL A 277 -32.64 35.54 -10.15
CA VAL A 277 -34.00 36.00 -9.82
C VAL A 277 -34.07 36.32 -8.33
N ASP A 278 -34.66 37.47 -8.01
CA ASP A 278 -34.81 37.91 -6.62
C ASP A 278 -35.61 36.92 -5.78
N ASP A 279 -35.21 36.80 -4.51
CA ASP A 279 -35.82 35.90 -3.53
C ASP A 279 -35.76 34.40 -3.84
N ILE A 280 -35.05 34.01 -4.91
CA ILE A 280 -34.77 32.60 -5.25
C ILE A 280 -33.28 32.31 -5.08
N TYR A 281 -33.00 31.23 -4.36
CA TYR A 281 -31.67 30.77 -3.97
C TYR A 281 -31.48 29.30 -4.38
N ALA A 282 -30.24 28.84 -4.48
CA ALA A 282 -29.98 27.44 -4.83
C ALA A 282 -28.72 26.90 -4.14
N VAL A 283 -28.73 25.60 -3.80
CA VAL A 283 -27.63 24.90 -3.13
C VAL A 283 -27.52 23.44 -3.57
N GLY A 284 -26.35 22.83 -3.35
CA GLY A 284 -26.09 21.42 -3.63
C GLY A 284 -25.68 21.15 -5.07
N ASP A 285 -25.87 19.92 -5.52
CA ASP A 285 -25.35 19.43 -6.80
C ASP A 285 -25.95 20.14 -8.04
N VAL A 286 -27.04 20.89 -7.86
CA VAL A 286 -27.72 21.64 -8.92
C VAL A 286 -26.99 22.94 -9.29
N ILE A 287 -26.10 23.47 -8.43
CA ILE A 287 -25.47 24.79 -8.64
C ILE A 287 -24.08 24.72 -9.26
N GLU A 288 -23.73 25.78 -9.99
CA GLU A 288 -22.35 26.10 -10.33
C GLU A 288 -21.59 26.61 -9.09
N VAL A 289 -20.34 26.17 -8.95
CA VAL A 289 -19.43 26.62 -7.89
C VAL A 289 -18.12 27.10 -8.48
N GLU A 290 -17.39 27.92 -7.71
CA GLU A 290 -16.02 28.29 -8.04
C GLU A 290 -15.04 27.22 -7.53
N ASN A 291 -14.08 26.81 -8.36
CA ASN A 291 -12.94 26.00 -7.92
C ASN A 291 -12.05 26.85 -7.01
N TYR A 292 -11.75 26.36 -5.81
CA TYR A 292 -10.99 27.11 -4.81
C TYR A 292 -9.59 27.52 -5.28
N ILE A 293 -8.94 26.67 -6.10
CA ILE A 293 -7.57 26.82 -6.56
C ILE A 293 -7.51 27.71 -7.80
N THR A 294 -8.23 27.33 -8.87
CA THR A 294 -8.14 27.99 -10.18
C THR A 294 -9.04 29.22 -10.30
N LYS A 295 -10.03 29.35 -9.42
CA LYS A 295 -11.10 30.37 -9.49
C LYS A 295 -12.02 30.24 -10.70
N GLU A 296 -11.88 29.17 -11.47
CA GLU A 296 -12.76 28.87 -12.58
C GLU A 296 -14.10 28.31 -12.11
N LYS A 297 -15.14 28.49 -12.92
CA LYS A 297 -16.46 27.94 -12.69
C LYS A 297 -16.48 26.43 -12.97
N THR A 298 -17.12 25.66 -12.10
CA THR A 298 -17.19 24.20 -12.19
C THR A 298 -18.43 23.66 -11.47
N MET A 299 -18.62 22.34 -11.51
CA MET A 299 -19.68 21.60 -10.80
C MET A 299 -19.02 20.55 -9.91
N VAL A 300 -19.35 20.54 -8.61
CA VAL A 300 -18.79 19.60 -7.64
C VAL A 300 -19.94 18.93 -6.87
N PRO A 301 -20.50 17.82 -7.38
CA PRO A 301 -21.62 17.14 -6.76
C PRO A 301 -21.16 16.27 -5.58
N LEU A 302 -20.94 16.90 -4.43
CA LEU A 302 -20.46 16.26 -3.20
C LEU A 302 -21.28 16.72 -1.99
N ALA A 303 -21.58 15.78 -1.09
CA ALA A 303 -22.42 16.03 0.08
C ALA A 303 -21.81 17.07 1.04
N GLY A 304 -20.49 17.10 1.20
CA GLY A 304 -19.80 18.07 2.06
C GLY A 304 -20.05 19.53 1.64
N PRO A 305 -19.74 19.91 0.37
CA PRO A 305 -20.15 21.19 -0.21
C PRO A 305 -21.64 21.51 -0.04
N ALA A 306 -22.54 20.58 -0.39
CA ALA A 306 -23.99 20.81 -0.30
C ALA A 306 -24.45 21.22 1.11
N ASN A 307 -23.98 20.51 2.15
CA ASN A 307 -24.31 20.83 3.54
C ASN A 307 -23.72 22.18 3.99
N LYS A 308 -22.49 22.51 3.56
CA LYS A 308 -21.86 23.80 3.90
C LYS A 308 -22.56 24.98 3.22
N GLN A 309 -22.94 24.82 1.96
CA GLN A 309 -23.72 25.81 1.21
C GLN A 309 -25.07 26.03 1.88
N ALA A 310 -25.82 24.97 2.17
CA ALA A 310 -27.11 25.03 2.85
C ALA A 310 -27.06 25.78 4.19
N ARG A 311 -26.03 25.50 5.01
CA ARG A 311 -25.84 26.21 6.27
C ARG A 311 -25.59 27.72 6.07
N ILE A 312 -24.74 28.07 5.10
CA ILE A 312 -24.45 29.47 4.76
C ILE A 312 -25.70 30.18 4.25
N LEU A 313 -26.46 29.55 3.36
CA LEU A 313 -27.68 30.11 2.80
C LEU A 313 -28.71 30.39 3.90
N ALA A 314 -28.94 29.43 4.80
CA ALA A 314 -29.87 29.62 5.91
C ALA A 314 -29.47 30.80 6.81
N ASP A 315 -28.18 30.98 7.08
CA ASP A 315 -27.67 32.15 7.82
C ASP A 315 -27.96 33.47 7.04
N ASN A 316 -27.75 33.47 5.72
CA ASN A 316 -27.98 34.65 4.87
C ASN A 316 -29.46 35.04 4.78
N LEU A 317 -30.37 34.06 4.71
CA LEU A 317 -31.83 34.29 4.72
C LEU A 317 -32.31 34.94 6.03
N CYS A 318 -31.57 34.72 7.12
CA CYS A 318 -31.79 35.35 8.43
C CYS A 318 -30.99 36.65 8.63
N GLY A 319 -30.44 37.25 7.57
CA GLY A 319 -29.81 38.57 7.60
C GLY A 319 -28.28 38.59 7.71
N ASP A 320 -27.61 37.43 7.84
CA ASP A 320 -26.15 37.39 7.76
C ASP A 320 -25.67 37.69 6.32
N LYS A 321 -24.37 37.96 6.14
CA LYS A 321 -23.73 38.13 4.82
C LYS A 321 -22.51 37.23 4.68
N LYS A 322 -22.71 35.92 4.74
CA LYS A 322 -21.67 34.90 4.65
C LYS A 322 -21.47 34.45 3.22
N LYS A 323 -20.20 34.46 2.79
CA LYS A 323 -19.78 34.07 1.43
C LYS A 323 -19.41 32.59 1.37
N TYR A 324 -19.87 31.89 0.34
CA TYR A 324 -19.35 30.57 0.00
C TYR A 324 -18.03 30.70 -0.78
N ARG A 325 -16.92 30.40 -0.11
CA ARG A 325 -15.56 30.61 -0.66
C ARG A 325 -15.10 29.42 -1.50
N GLY A 326 -15.87 29.02 -2.51
CA GLY A 326 -15.51 27.98 -3.47
C GLY A 326 -15.37 26.56 -2.91
N SER A 327 -15.20 25.59 -3.82
CA SER A 327 -15.00 24.17 -3.50
C SER A 327 -13.59 23.71 -3.85
N LYS A 328 -12.97 22.94 -2.95
CA LYS A 328 -11.69 22.27 -3.21
C LYS A 328 -11.85 20.90 -3.88
N ALA A 329 -13.09 20.43 -4.05
CA ALA A 329 -13.41 19.09 -4.52
C ALA A 329 -12.66 17.97 -3.77
N THR A 330 -12.48 18.12 -2.45
CA THR A 330 -11.91 17.05 -1.61
C THR A 330 -12.85 15.85 -1.64
N ALA A 331 -12.32 14.68 -2.02
CA ALA A 331 -13.09 13.45 -2.15
C ALA A 331 -12.24 12.23 -1.77
N ILE A 332 -12.91 11.16 -1.33
CA ILE A 332 -12.31 9.89 -0.96
C ILE A 332 -13.25 8.75 -1.40
N ALA A 333 -12.69 7.61 -1.78
CA ALA A 333 -13.42 6.36 -2.04
C ALA A 333 -12.66 5.17 -1.47
N LYS A 334 -13.40 4.16 -1.04
CA LYS A 334 -12.89 2.81 -0.81
C LYS A 334 -12.98 2.02 -2.11
N VAL A 335 -11.92 1.32 -2.45
CA VAL A 335 -11.80 0.47 -3.63
C VAL A 335 -11.14 -0.83 -3.17
N PHE A 336 -11.96 -1.81 -2.80
CA PHE A 336 -11.53 -3.07 -2.18
C PHE A 336 -10.62 -2.81 -0.97
N ASP A 337 -9.36 -3.24 -1.03
CA ASP A 337 -8.40 -3.10 0.07
C ASP A 337 -7.77 -1.70 0.14
N LEU A 338 -7.94 -0.87 -0.89
CA LEU A 338 -7.34 0.46 -0.97
C LEU A 338 -8.37 1.55 -0.68
N ASN A 339 -7.90 2.59 0.00
CA ASN A 339 -8.54 3.89 0.04
C ASN A 339 -7.83 4.82 -0.93
N THR A 340 -8.60 5.65 -1.62
CA THR A 340 -8.08 6.65 -2.55
C THR A 340 -8.72 8.00 -2.30
N ALA A 341 -7.91 9.04 -2.24
CA ALA A 341 -8.39 10.39 -1.99
C ALA A 341 -7.71 11.42 -2.87
N SER A 342 -8.42 12.54 -3.09
CA SER A 342 -7.93 13.67 -3.87
C SER A 342 -8.43 14.99 -3.30
N VAL A 343 -7.65 16.06 -3.52
CA VAL A 343 -8.04 17.44 -3.23
C VAL A 343 -7.40 18.39 -4.23
N GLY A 344 -8.11 19.45 -4.60
CA GLY A 344 -7.60 20.48 -5.51
C GLY A 344 -7.72 20.06 -6.97
N ILE A 345 -6.67 20.34 -7.75
CA ILE A 345 -6.61 20.02 -9.19
C ILE A 345 -5.50 19.02 -9.50
N ASN A 346 -5.69 18.25 -10.57
CA ASN A 346 -4.73 17.25 -11.06
C ASN A 346 -3.89 17.75 -12.25
N GLU A 347 -2.90 16.98 -12.69
CA GLU A 347 -2.03 17.37 -13.80
C GLU A 347 -2.79 17.47 -15.12
N LYS A 348 -3.79 16.61 -15.35
CA LYS A 348 -4.62 16.68 -16.57
C LYS A 348 -5.30 18.04 -16.71
N GLN A 349 -5.83 18.58 -15.61
CA GLN A 349 -6.44 19.92 -15.59
C GLN A 349 -5.41 21.02 -15.85
N LEU A 350 -4.23 20.95 -15.23
CA LEU A 350 -3.15 21.92 -15.46
C LEU A 350 -2.66 21.90 -16.92
N LYS A 351 -2.50 20.71 -17.51
CA LYS A 351 -2.15 20.54 -18.93
C LYS A 351 -3.23 21.13 -19.84
N ALA A 352 -4.52 20.92 -19.53
CA ALA A 352 -5.63 21.54 -20.26
C ALA A 352 -5.61 23.08 -20.19
N MET A 353 -5.14 23.63 -19.06
CA MET A 353 -4.87 25.08 -18.88
C MET A 353 -3.55 25.53 -19.52
N LYS A 354 -2.88 24.69 -20.31
CA LYS A 354 -1.59 24.94 -20.98
C LYS A 354 -0.43 25.24 -20.01
N LYS A 355 -0.49 24.73 -18.79
CA LYS A 355 0.60 24.81 -17.81
C LYS A 355 1.64 23.72 -18.07
N VAL A 356 2.92 24.06 -17.88
CA VAL A 356 4.06 23.18 -18.18
C VAL A 356 4.70 22.69 -16.89
N LYS A 357 4.87 21.37 -16.75
CA LYS A 357 5.59 20.73 -15.63
C LYS A 357 7.05 21.22 -15.58
N ASN A 358 7.60 21.39 -14.39
CA ASN A 358 8.93 21.94 -14.10
C ASN A 358 9.13 23.41 -14.52
N LYS A 359 8.04 24.12 -14.85
CA LYS A 359 8.06 25.56 -15.16
C LYS A 359 6.93 26.30 -14.44
N ASP A 360 5.69 25.92 -14.72
CA ASP A 360 4.50 26.49 -14.09
C ASP A 360 4.09 25.76 -12.81
N TYR A 361 4.38 24.46 -12.76
CA TYR A 361 4.07 23.59 -11.63
C TYR A 361 5.09 22.46 -11.52
N PHE A 362 5.19 21.88 -10.34
CA PHE A 362 6.05 20.75 -9.99
C PHE A 362 5.22 19.65 -9.34
N THR A 363 5.77 18.44 -9.33
CA THR A 363 5.14 17.29 -8.68
C THR A 363 6.11 16.61 -7.72
N ALA A 364 5.61 16.19 -6.57
CA ALA A 364 6.32 15.31 -5.65
C ALA A 364 5.51 14.03 -5.49
N LEU A 365 6.12 12.87 -5.71
CA LEU A 365 5.52 11.56 -5.50
C LEU A 365 6.40 10.76 -4.54
N ILE A 366 5.80 10.31 -3.43
CA ILE A 366 6.50 9.58 -2.39
C ILE A 366 5.72 8.35 -1.96
N ASN A 367 6.47 7.33 -1.53
CA ASN A 367 5.94 6.18 -0.83
C ASN A 367 6.35 6.24 0.63
N GLN A 368 5.38 6.19 1.53
CA GLN A 368 5.59 6.26 2.98
C GLN A 368 4.74 5.22 3.71
N LYS A 369 5.07 4.94 4.97
CA LYS A 369 4.25 4.08 5.82
C LYS A 369 3.08 4.87 6.43
N SER A 370 1.96 4.19 6.66
CA SER A 370 0.81 4.73 7.38
C SER A 370 1.18 5.14 8.82
N HIS A 371 2.03 4.33 9.47
CA HIS A 371 2.58 4.55 10.81
C HIS A 371 3.93 3.86 10.99
N ALA A 372 4.48 3.83 12.21
CA ALA A 372 5.80 3.27 12.48
C ALA A 372 5.95 1.83 11.98
N GLY A 373 6.94 1.57 11.11
CA GLY A 373 7.09 0.28 10.44
C GLY A 373 7.42 -0.91 11.35
N TYR A 374 7.90 -0.66 12.57
CA TYR A 374 8.10 -1.69 13.60
C TYR A 374 6.81 -2.03 14.37
N TYR A 375 5.75 -1.22 14.22
CA TYR A 375 4.46 -1.48 14.83
C TYR A 375 3.58 -2.27 13.83
N PRO A 376 2.86 -3.32 14.27
CA PRO A 376 2.06 -4.17 13.39
C PRO A 376 1.04 -3.40 12.54
N GLY A 377 0.73 -3.93 11.35
CA GLY A 377 -0.29 -3.37 10.44
C GLY A 377 0.14 -2.13 9.66
N ALA A 378 1.43 -1.77 9.63
CA ALA A 378 1.92 -0.62 8.87
C ALA A 378 1.87 -0.85 7.35
N THR A 379 0.99 -0.12 6.66
CA THR A 379 0.77 -0.25 5.21
C THR A 379 1.46 0.89 4.46
N THR A 380 1.62 0.78 3.14
CA THR A 380 2.14 1.89 2.32
C THR A 380 1.04 2.83 1.86
N LEU A 381 1.40 4.10 1.88
CA LEU A 381 0.71 5.20 1.26
C LEU A 381 1.56 5.72 0.10
N THR A 382 0.99 5.77 -1.09
CA THR A 382 1.52 6.53 -2.21
C THR A 382 0.87 7.91 -2.17
N LEU A 383 1.67 8.96 -2.03
CA LEU A 383 1.19 10.33 -2.02
C LEU A 383 1.79 11.08 -3.21
N LYS A 384 0.94 11.80 -3.94
CA LYS A 384 1.32 12.74 -4.98
C LYS A 384 0.84 14.15 -4.60
N MET A 385 1.72 15.13 -4.72
CA MET A 385 1.41 16.55 -4.50
C MET A 385 1.82 17.38 -5.71
N ILE A 386 0.99 18.36 -6.06
CA ILE A 386 1.21 19.28 -7.17
C ILE A 386 1.29 20.70 -6.60
N PHE A 387 2.33 21.45 -6.94
CA PHE A 387 2.62 22.77 -6.36
C PHE A 387 3.35 23.69 -7.34
N ASP A 388 3.43 24.99 -7.05
CA ASP A 388 4.15 25.97 -7.87
C ASP A 388 5.56 26.29 -7.36
N ALA A 389 6.30 27.13 -8.09
CA ALA A 389 7.65 27.57 -7.73
C ALA A 389 7.73 28.36 -6.41
N LYS A 390 6.60 28.87 -5.89
CA LYS A 390 6.49 29.57 -4.61
C LYS A 390 6.06 28.63 -3.47
N GLY A 391 5.87 27.34 -3.75
CA GLY A 391 5.40 26.36 -2.80
C GLY A 391 3.89 26.36 -2.58
N LYS A 392 3.10 27.09 -3.37
CA LYS A 392 1.63 27.04 -3.26
C LYS A 392 1.15 25.69 -3.76
N ILE A 393 0.35 25.01 -2.94
CA ILE A 393 -0.19 23.68 -3.26
C ILE A 393 -1.43 23.83 -4.14
N TYR A 394 -1.41 23.18 -5.31
CA TYR A 394 -2.53 23.12 -6.25
C TYR A 394 -3.44 21.92 -6.01
N GLY A 395 -2.87 20.79 -5.64
CA GLY A 395 -3.64 19.59 -5.35
C GLY A 395 -2.80 18.45 -4.81
N ALA A 396 -3.47 17.44 -4.29
CA ALA A 396 -2.84 16.22 -3.81
C ALA A 396 -3.73 15.01 -4.03
N GLN A 397 -3.10 13.85 -4.15
CA GLN A 397 -3.71 12.55 -4.41
C GLN A 397 -3.02 11.52 -3.51
N ILE A 398 -3.79 10.63 -2.91
CA ILE A 398 -3.26 9.61 -2.01
C ILE A 398 -3.96 8.29 -2.27
N VAL A 399 -3.18 7.22 -2.37
CA VAL A 399 -3.67 5.84 -2.47
C VAL A 399 -2.96 4.98 -1.44
N GLY A 400 -3.69 4.18 -0.67
CA GLY A 400 -3.11 3.25 0.29
C GLY A 400 -4.18 2.55 1.13
N GLN A 401 -3.81 1.55 1.92
CA GLN A 401 -4.78 0.77 2.69
C GLN A 401 -5.25 1.52 3.95
N ASP A 402 -4.35 2.25 4.63
CA ASP A 402 -4.64 2.90 5.90
C ASP A 402 -4.06 4.33 6.01
N GLY A 403 -4.76 5.19 6.73
CA GLY A 403 -4.35 6.57 7.03
C GLY A 403 -4.41 7.55 5.85
N VAL A 404 -5.14 7.21 4.78
CA VAL A 404 -5.35 8.04 3.58
C VAL A 404 -6.17 9.30 3.91
N ASP A 405 -7.29 9.11 4.60
CA ASP A 405 -8.21 10.14 5.07
C ASP A 405 -7.51 11.21 5.92
N LYS A 406 -6.70 10.78 6.90
CA LYS A 406 -5.94 11.68 7.78
C LYS A 406 -5.02 12.62 7.00
N ARG A 407 -4.31 12.10 6.00
CA ARG A 407 -3.34 12.91 5.23
C ARG A 407 -4.02 13.79 4.20
N ILE A 408 -5.08 13.32 3.54
CA ILE A 408 -5.81 14.17 2.60
C ILE A 408 -6.50 15.33 3.33
N ASP A 409 -7.02 15.11 4.54
CA ASP A 409 -7.65 16.16 5.35
C ASP A 409 -6.63 17.20 5.84
N THR A 410 -5.42 16.75 6.20
CA THR A 410 -4.30 17.64 6.55
C THR A 410 -3.93 18.55 5.37
N LEU A 411 -3.80 17.97 4.18
CA LEU A 411 -3.49 18.72 2.94
C LEU A 411 -4.66 19.64 2.55
N ALA A 412 -5.90 19.17 2.63
CA ALA A 412 -7.10 19.96 2.35
C ALA A 412 -7.27 21.15 3.31
N THR A 413 -6.85 20.98 4.56
CA THR A 413 -6.84 22.05 5.58
C THR A 413 -5.74 23.06 5.29
N THR A 414 -4.53 22.59 5.02
CA THR A 414 -3.39 23.45 4.65
C THR A 414 -3.71 24.32 3.45
N ILE A 415 -4.23 23.72 2.36
CA ILE A 415 -4.70 24.43 1.16
C ILE A 415 -5.74 25.50 1.52
N ARG A 416 -6.68 25.19 2.42
CA ARG A 416 -7.74 26.13 2.82
C ARG A 416 -7.20 27.33 3.60
N LEU A 417 -6.15 27.13 4.37
CA LEU A 417 -5.48 28.19 5.12
C LEU A 417 -4.45 28.94 4.28
N ASN A 418 -4.37 28.64 2.97
CA ASN A 418 -3.36 29.15 2.04
C ASN A 418 -1.92 28.81 2.46
N GLY A 419 -1.75 27.73 3.21
CA GLY A 419 -0.44 27.18 3.51
C GLY A 419 0.25 26.64 2.26
N THR A 420 1.56 26.53 2.36
CA THR A 420 2.51 26.15 1.32
C THR A 420 3.21 24.84 1.69
N ILE A 421 4.09 24.36 0.81
CA ILE A 421 4.94 23.21 1.12
C ILE A 421 5.84 23.43 2.35
N TYR A 422 6.19 24.69 2.66
CA TYR A 422 7.03 25.03 3.80
C TYR A 422 6.27 24.87 5.11
N ASP A 423 4.99 25.25 5.13
CA ASP A 423 4.12 24.99 6.28
C ASP A 423 3.99 23.49 6.54
N LEU A 424 3.91 22.66 5.49
CA LEU A 424 3.88 21.19 5.65
C LEU A 424 5.12 20.64 6.37
N MET A 425 6.29 21.26 6.18
CA MET A 425 7.53 20.85 6.85
C MET A 425 7.48 21.14 8.36
N GLU A 426 6.77 22.19 8.76
CA GLU A 426 6.70 22.67 10.14
C GLU A 426 5.50 22.09 10.93
N LEU A 427 4.55 21.42 10.26
CA LEU A 427 3.39 20.82 10.92
C LEU A 427 3.81 19.82 12.01
N GLU A 428 3.48 20.14 13.26
CA GLU A 428 3.58 19.24 14.41
C GLU A 428 2.31 18.39 14.51
N LEU A 429 2.37 17.16 14.02
CA LEU A 429 1.24 16.23 13.99
C LEU A 429 1.36 15.17 15.08
N SER A 430 0.22 14.64 15.52
CA SER A 430 0.17 13.60 16.56
C SER A 430 0.99 12.36 16.17
N TYR A 431 1.97 12.03 17.02
CA TYR A 431 2.82 10.87 16.83
C TYR A 431 2.76 9.93 18.05
N ALA A 432 2.37 8.69 17.77
CA ALA A 432 2.76 7.50 18.51
C ALA A 432 2.85 6.34 17.51
N PRO A 433 3.58 5.25 17.81
CA PRO A 433 3.82 4.16 16.86
C PRO A 433 2.58 3.59 16.15
N PRO A 434 1.39 3.45 16.80
CA PRO A 434 0.19 2.94 16.13
C PRO A 434 -0.44 3.89 15.12
N PHE A 435 -0.11 5.18 15.16
CA PHE A 435 -0.89 6.22 14.46
C PHE A 435 -0.08 6.95 13.39
N SER A 436 1.23 7.13 13.58
CA SER A 436 2.05 7.91 12.66
C SER A 436 3.53 7.55 12.73
N LEU A 437 4.32 8.31 11.98
CA LEU A 437 5.78 8.33 11.99
C LEU A 437 6.25 9.60 12.72
N ALA A 438 7.49 9.61 13.21
CA ALA A 438 8.09 10.81 13.81
C ALA A 438 8.15 12.00 12.83
N LYS A 439 8.19 11.72 11.53
CA LYS A 439 7.91 12.66 10.45
C LYS A 439 6.75 12.09 9.65
N ASP A 440 5.59 12.71 9.73
CA ASP A 440 4.41 12.23 9.02
C ASP A 440 4.65 12.24 7.50
N PRO A 441 4.01 11.35 6.73
CA PRO A 441 4.06 11.40 5.26
C PRO A 441 3.80 12.80 4.67
N VAL A 442 2.97 13.64 5.30
CA VAL A 442 2.74 15.02 4.86
C VAL A 442 3.97 15.91 5.10
N ASN A 443 4.69 15.75 6.21
CA ASN A 443 5.97 16.46 6.40
C ASN A 443 7.00 16.01 5.34
N MET A 444 7.04 14.72 5.07
CA MET A 444 7.92 14.14 4.05
C MET A 444 7.63 14.69 2.65
N LEU A 445 6.35 14.91 2.30
CA LEU A 445 5.98 15.59 1.06
C LEU A 445 6.54 17.02 1.00
N GLY A 446 6.44 17.77 2.10
CA GLY A 446 7.03 19.12 2.22
C GLY A 446 8.54 19.11 1.99
N PHE A 447 9.27 18.22 2.66
CA PHE A 447 10.72 18.09 2.49
C PHE A 447 11.13 17.71 1.07
N VAL A 448 10.41 16.77 0.43
CA VAL A 448 10.70 16.40 -0.97
C VAL A 448 10.42 17.56 -1.92
N ALA A 449 9.31 18.28 -1.73
CA ALA A 449 9.00 19.45 -2.53
C ALA A 449 10.05 20.57 -2.37
N GLU A 450 10.54 20.83 -1.16
CA GLU A 450 11.63 21.78 -0.92
C GLU A 450 12.91 21.34 -1.66
N ASN A 451 13.24 20.05 -1.61
CA ASN A 451 14.41 19.52 -2.31
C ASN A 451 14.31 19.67 -3.84
N ILE A 452 13.10 19.60 -4.41
CA ILE A 452 12.85 19.85 -5.83
C ILE A 452 13.08 21.33 -6.16
N LEU A 453 12.46 22.26 -5.40
CA LEU A 453 12.60 23.69 -5.68
C LEU A 453 14.01 24.24 -5.43
N SER A 454 14.73 23.66 -4.47
CA SER A 454 16.11 24.03 -4.15
C SER A 454 17.16 23.28 -4.98
N HIS A 455 16.73 22.48 -5.96
CA HIS A 455 17.60 21.66 -6.83
C HIS A 455 18.54 20.72 -6.06
N LYS A 456 18.18 20.35 -4.82
CA LYS A 456 18.90 19.34 -4.03
C LYS A 456 18.60 17.92 -4.53
N ALA A 457 17.46 17.72 -5.18
CA ALA A 457 17.08 16.47 -5.80
C ALA A 457 16.27 16.73 -7.08
N ASN A 458 16.62 16.04 -8.15
CA ASN A 458 15.81 15.97 -9.36
C ASN A 458 15.16 14.59 -9.45
N PHE A 459 13.98 14.53 -10.06
CA PHE A 459 13.22 13.29 -10.22
C PHE A 459 12.95 13.04 -11.70
N ILE A 460 12.89 11.76 -12.05
CA ILE A 460 12.43 11.27 -13.34
C ILE A 460 11.26 10.31 -13.09
N GLU A 461 10.20 10.45 -13.88
CA GLU A 461 9.03 9.58 -13.77
C GLU A 461 9.24 8.25 -14.52
N TRP A 462 8.36 7.29 -14.27
CA TRP A 462 8.45 5.94 -14.82
C TRP A 462 8.38 5.92 -16.36
N ASP A 463 7.51 6.72 -16.96
CA ASP A 463 7.28 6.80 -18.40
C ASP A 463 8.46 7.44 -19.14
N GLU A 464 9.13 8.40 -18.50
CA GLU A 464 10.38 8.98 -18.99
C GLU A 464 11.51 7.94 -19.01
N VAL A 465 11.60 7.07 -17.99
CA VAL A 465 12.57 5.97 -17.96
C VAL A 465 12.29 4.95 -19.06
N ASP A 466 11.03 4.59 -19.30
CA ASP A 466 10.66 3.68 -20.39
C ASP A 466 11.02 4.24 -21.77
N THR A 467 10.80 5.54 -21.95
CA THR A 467 11.19 6.24 -23.18
C THR A 467 12.70 6.19 -23.40
N LEU A 468 13.49 6.33 -22.32
CA LEU A 468 14.96 6.20 -22.40
C LEU A 468 15.40 4.77 -22.74
N LEU A 469 14.78 3.75 -22.11
CA LEU A 469 15.10 2.33 -22.34
C LEU A 469 14.79 1.86 -23.77
N THR A 470 13.72 2.38 -24.37
CA THR A 470 13.26 2.00 -25.71
C THR A 470 13.95 2.79 -26.85
N SER A 471 14.48 3.99 -26.56
CA SER A 471 15.18 4.82 -27.54
C SER A 471 16.54 4.23 -27.93
N LYS A 472 16.71 3.86 -29.20
CA LYS A 472 17.98 3.31 -29.72
C LYS A 472 19.13 4.32 -29.67
N ASP A 473 18.85 5.59 -29.90
CA ASP A 473 19.86 6.66 -29.99
C ASP A 473 20.40 7.11 -28.62
N LYS A 474 19.66 6.82 -27.53
CA LYS A 474 20.00 7.29 -26.17
C LYS A 474 20.61 6.24 -25.26
N LYS A 475 20.73 4.98 -25.70
CA LYS A 475 21.24 3.86 -24.88
C LYS A 475 22.66 4.07 -24.29
N GLY A 476 23.45 4.97 -24.88
CA GLY A 476 24.80 5.31 -24.39
C GLY A 476 24.84 6.41 -23.32
N ASP A 477 23.77 7.20 -23.16
CA ASP A 477 23.81 8.51 -22.49
C ASP A 477 23.35 8.49 -21.03
N PHE A 478 22.89 7.34 -20.54
CA PHE A 478 22.40 7.18 -19.17
C PHE A 478 22.85 5.86 -18.54
N ILE A 479 22.82 5.81 -17.21
CA ILE A 479 23.02 4.62 -16.39
C ILE A 479 21.85 4.53 -15.42
N ILE A 480 21.05 3.46 -15.51
CA ILE A 480 20.08 3.14 -14.46
C ILE A 480 20.84 2.43 -13.35
N LEU A 481 20.90 3.05 -12.17
CA LEU A 481 21.68 2.58 -11.04
C LEU A 481 20.76 1.96 -9.98
N ASP A 482 20.85 0.65 -9.84
CA ASP A 482 20.20 -0.09 -8.77
C ASP A 482 21.04 -0.01 -7.49
N VAL A 483 20.51 0.65 -6.46
CA VAL A 483 21.16 0.77 -5.14
C VAL A 483 20.53 -0.12 -4.07
N THR A 484 19.74 -1.10 -4.47
CA THR A 484 19.18 -2.12 -3.56
C THR A 484 20.23 -3.16 -3.14
N GLU A 485 19.91 -3.93 -2.10
CA GLU A 485 20.74 -5.09 -1.74
C GLU A 485 20.52 -6.25 -2.73
N GLU A 486 21.45 -7.20 -2.77
CA GLU A 486 21.45 -8.30 -3.75
C GLU A 486 20.16 -9.13 -3.73
N MET A 487 19.61 -9.41 -2.55
CA MET A 487 18.35 -10.16 -2.40
C MET A 487 17.15 -9.44 -3.05
N GLU A 488 17.10 -8.11 -3.01
CA GLU A 488 15.99 -7.35 -3.60
C GLU A 488 16.10 -7.34 -5.12
N ARG A 489 17.32 -7.20 -5.63
CA ARG A 489 17.63 -7.31 -7.06
C ARG A 489 17.22 -8.67 -7.62
N MET A 490 17.38 -9.74 -6.83
CA MET A 490 16.89 -11.07 -7.22
C MET A 490 15.36 -11.11 -7.37
N ALA A 491 14.62 -10.43 -6.51
CA ALA A 491 13.16 -10.33 -6.62
C ALA A 491 12.75 -9.52 -7.85
N PHE A 492 13.38 -8.37 -8.07
CA PHE A 492 13.15 -7.53 -9.25
C PHE A 492 14.32 -6.58 -9.53
N ALA A 493 14.65 -6.44 -10.80
CA ALA A 493 15.56 -5.43 -11.30
C ALA A 493 14.99 -4.83 -12.58
N ILE A 494 15.22 -3.53 -12.80
CA ILE A 494 14.94 -2.91 -14.10
C ILE A 494 15.96 -3.46 -15.10
N ASP A 495 15.49 -3.89 -16.26
CA ASP A 495 16.32 -4.47 -17.31
C ASP A 495 17.45 -3.50 -17.71
N GLY A 496 18.68 -4.03 -17.78
CA GLY A 496 19.87 -3.23 -18.09
C GLY A 496 20.39 -2.34 -16.95
N SER A 497 19.82 -2.42 -15.74
CA SER A 497 20.31 -1.65 -14.60
C SER A 497 21.66 -2.15 -14.07
N TYR A 498 22.54 -1.21 -13.70
CA TYR A 498 23.84 -1.47 -13.08
C TYR A 498 23.70 -1.55 -11.55
N HIS A 499 24.32 -2.53 -10.91
CA HIS A 499 24.14 -2.78 -9.47
C HIS A 499 25.30 -2.25 -8.62
N ILE A 500 24.99 -1.32 -7.73
CA ILE A 500 25.89 -0.93 -6.65
C ILE A 500 25.06 -0.68 -5.39
N PRO A 501 25.02 -1.62 -4.42
CA PRO A 501 24.32 -1.40 -3.15
C PRO A 501 24.72 -0.08 -2.49
N LEU A 502 23.77 0.62 -1.87
CA LEU A 502 23.99 1.95 -1.30
C LEU A 502 25.19 1.99 -0.33
N GLY A 503 25.39 0.94 0.47
CA GLY A 503 26.51 0.82 1.41
C GLY A 503 27.88 0.85 0.74
N SER A 504 27.98 0.29 -0.47
CA SER A 504 29.23 0.19 -1.24
C SER A 504 29.42 1.34 -2.24
N LEU A 505 28.38 2.14 -2.49
CA LEU A 505 28.37 3.19 -3.51
C LEU A 505 29.56 4.17 -3.40
N ARG A 506 29.90 4.60 -2.18
CA ARG A 506 30.98 5.57 -1.96
C ARG A 506 32.35 5.07 -2.41
N GLN A 507 32.60 3.76 -2.27
CA GLN A 507 33.87 3.14 -2.62
C GLN A 507 33.96 2.80 -4.12
N ARG A 508 32.81 2.72 -4.79
CA ARG A 508 32.65 2.26 -6.17
C ARG A 508 32.21 3.37 -7.13
N LEU A 509 32.37 4.64 -6.75
CA LEU A 509 31.99 5.80 -7.58
C LEU A 509 32.74 5.86 -8.92
N ASN A 510 33.95 5.32 -8.97
CA ASN A 510 34.79 5.25 -10.17
C ASN A 510 34.25 4.29 -11.24
N GLU A 511 33.29 3.42 -10.91
CA GLU A 511 32.61 2.55 -11.87
C GLU A 511 31.58 3.30 -12.73
N LEU A 512 31.18 4.50 -12.30
CA LEU A 512 30.15 5.30 -12.93
C LEU A 512 30.75 6.44 -13.77
N ASP A 513 30.24 6.61 -14.99
CA ASP A 513 30.63 7.70 -15.88
C ASP A 513 29.91 9.00 -15.50
N LYS A 514 30.68 10.02 -15.10
CA LYS A 514 30.17 11.34 -14.67
C LYS A 514 29.47 12.13 -15.77
N ASN A 515 29.74 11.83 -17.05
CA ASN A 515 29.15 12.55 -18.18
C ASN A 515 27.74 12.06 -18.52
N LYS A 516 27.37 10.88 -18.01
CA LYS A 516 26.07 10.25 -18.26
C LYS A 516 25.03 10.71 -17.24
N LEU A 517 23.76 10.63 -17.65
CA LEU A 517 22.65 10.77 -16.72
C LEU A 517 22.59 9.55 -15.80
N ILE A 518 22.78 9.71 -14.50
CA ILE A 518 22.66 8.63 -13.52
C ILE A 518 21.24 8.64 -12.93
N ILE A 519 20.55 7.50 -13.03
CA ILE A 519 19.18 7.32 -12.54
C ILE A 519 19.19 6.32 -11.38
N PRO A 520 19.46 6.75 -10.14
CA PRO A 520 19.42 5.86 -8.99
C PRO A 520 17.98 5.46 -8.65
N TYR A 521 17.77 4.18 -8.37
CA TYR A 521 16.52 3.66 -7.82
C TYR A 521 16.78 2.71 -6.64
N CYS A 522 15.77 2.63 -5.77
CA CYS A 522 15.64 1.58 -4.77
C CYS A 522 14.18 1.15 -4.66
N ALA A 523 13.82 0.32 -3.68
CA ALA A 523 12.44 -0.12 -3.45
C ALA A 523 11.40 1.04 -3.39
N VAL A 524 11.64 2.03 -2.52
CA VAL A 524 10.64 3.07 -2.16
C VAL A 524 11.11 4.53 -2.34
N GLY A 525 12.30 4.75 -2.90
CA GLY A 525 12.86 6.10 -3.17
C GLY A 525 13.80 6.70 -2.11
N VAL A 526 13.80 6.22 -0.86
CA VAL A 526 14.60 6.83 0.22
C VAL A 526 16.10 6.60 0.03
N ARG A 527 16.51 5.37 -0.30
CA ARG A 527 17.93 5.04 -0.53
C ARG A 527 18.46 5.65 -1.82
N SER A 528 17.62 5.75 -2.86
CA SER A 528 18.00 6.42 -4.09
C SER A 528 18.16 7.93 -3.93
N TYR A 529 17.40 8.59 -3.05
CA TYR A 529 17.69 9.97 -2.66
C TYR A 529 19.09 10.11 -2.03
N ASN A 530 19.44 9.23 -1.08
CA ASN A 530 20.77 9.25 -0.48
C ASN A 530 21.88 9.00 -1.52
N ALA A 531 21.68 8.04 -2.43
CA ALA A 531 22.58 7.80 -3.54
C ALA A 531 22.74 9.04 -4.42
N ALA A 532 21.63 9.70 -4.78
CA ALA A 532 21.67 10.90 -5.59
C ALA A 532 22.45 12.03 -4.91
N ARG A 533 22.26 12.24 -3.60
CA ARG A 533 23.03 13.24 -2.85
C ARG A 533 24.53 12.91 -2.82
N ILE A 534 24.90 11.64 -2.64
CA ILE A 534 26.29 11.19 -2.72
C ILE A 534 26.87 11.51 -4.09
N LEU A 535 26.17 11.14 -5.17
CA LEU A 535 26.61 11.37 -6.55
C LEU A 535 26.77 12.86 -6.85
N MET A 536 25.74 13.67 -6.59
CA MET A 536 25.77 15.12 -6.86
C MET A 536 26.91 15.82 -6.11
N GLN A 537 27.18 15.45 -4.86
CA GLN A 537 28.29 16.02 -4.08
C GLN A 537 29.68 15.56 -4.54
N ASN A 538 29.77 14.51 -5.36
CA ASN A 538 31.02 14.00 -5.95
C ASN A 538 31.19 14.40 -7.43
N GLY A 539 30.48 15.45 -7.87
CA GLY A 539 30.63 16.05 -9.20
C GLY A 539 29.93 15.28 -10.32
N PHE A 540 28.84 14.57 -10.00
CA PHE A 540 27.91 14.07 -11.01
C PHE A 540 26.82 15.12 -11.24
N ASP A 541 26.89 15.84 -12.36
CA ASP A 541 26.01 16.99 -12.63
C ASP A 541 24.61 16.56 -13.11
N ARG A 542 24.49 15.34 -13.64
CA ARG A 542 23.26 14.80 -14.23
C ARG A 542 22.77 13.61 -13.42
N VAL A 543 22.00 13.88 -12.37
CA VAL A 543 21.41 12.84 -11.52
C VAL A 543 19.91 13.08 -11.38
N ALA A 544 19.09 12.06 -11.65
CA ALA A 544 17.63 12.12 -11.51
C ALA A 544 17.09 10.84 -10.85
N ILE A 545 16.43 10.97 -9.72
CA ILE A 545 15.92 9.85 -8.92
C ILE A 545 14.66 9.27 -9.57
N LEU A 546 14.56 7.95 -9.70
CA LEU A 546 13.30 7.31 -10.10
C LEU A 546 12.22 7.56 -9.04
N SER A 547 11.20 8.31 -9.42
CA SER A 547 10.06 8.69 -8.61
C SER A 547 9.31 7.45 -8.09
N GLY A 548 8.95 7.43 -6.80
CA GLY A 548 8.27 6.30 -6.15
C GLY A 548 9.08 5.01 -5.93
N GLY A 549 10.20 4.81 -6.64
CA GLY A 549 11.01 3.59 -6.56
C GLY A 549 10.41 2.38 -7.31
N THR A 550 11.04 1.21 -7.16
CA THR A 550 10.63 0.00 -7.93
C THR A 550 9.26 -0.53 -7.55
N THR A 551 8.80 -0.35 -6.31
CA THR A 551 7.44 -0.75 -5.92
C THR A 551 6.40 -0.03 -6.77
N PHE A 552 6.56 1.28 -6.97
CA PHE A 552 5.66 2.06 -7.82
C PHE A 552 5.85 1.74 -9.30
N TYR A 553 7.10 1.61 -9.75
CA TYR A 553 7.43 1.25 -11.13
C TYR A 553 6.78 -0.08 -11.55
N LYS A 554 6.84 -1.12 -10.70
CA LYS A 554 6.18 -2.41 -10.95
C LYS A 554 4.69 -2.26 -11.21
N SER A 555 3.98 -1.46 -10.42
CA SER A 555 2.55 -1.21 -10.61
C SER A 555 2.25 -0.52 -11.94
N MET A 556 3.18 0.25 -12.51
CA MET A 556 3.03 0.87 -13.83
C MET A 556 3.25 -0.12 -14.98
N HIS A 557 3.99 -1.20 -14.72
CA HIS A 557 4.29 -2.28 -15.67
C HIS A 557 3.52 -3.57 -15.38
N TYR A 558 2.49 -3.50 -14.54
CA TYR A 558 1.68 -4.66 -14.23
C TYR A 558 1.03 -5.18 -15.52
N LYS A 559 1.42 -6.39 -15.96
CA LYS A 559 0.80 -7.03 -17.11
C LYS A 559 -0.55 -7.57 -16.67
N GLN A 560 -1.62 -7.17 -17.37
CA GLN A 560 -2.88 -7.90 -17.35
C GLN A 560 -2.61 -9.32 -17.90
N THR A 561 -2.23 -10.25 -17.04
CA THR A 561 -2.53 -11.65 -17.29
C THR A 561 -4.04 -11.76 -17.22
N THR A 562 -4.70 -11.76 -18.38
CA THR A 562 -6.07 -12.26 -18.51
C THR A 562 -6.10 -13.60 -17.80
N ILE A 563 -6.74 -13.64 -16.63
CA ILE A 563 -7.14 -14.89 -16.01
C ILE A 563 -8.21 -15.43 -16.97
N LYS A 564 -7.79 -16.27 -17.92
CA LYS A 564 -8.75 -17.14 -18.60
C LYS A 564 -9.34 -18.00 -17.49
N LYS A 565 -10.60 -17.75 -17.13
CA LYS A 565 -11.40 -18.80 -16.49
C LYS A 565 -11.32 -19.98 -17.44
N ASP A 566 -10.77 -21.08 -16.97
CA ASP A 566 -10.81 -22.33 -17.71
C ASP A 566 -12.29 -22.73 -17.79
N ASP A 567 -12.93 -22.43 -18.92
CA ASP A 567 -14.33 -22.79 -19.21
C ASP A 567 -14.54 -24.32 -19.35
N ASN A 568 -13.53 -25.13 -18.99
CA ASN A 568 -13.57 -26.59 -18.94
C ASN A 568 -13.65 -27.15 -17.50
N ALA A 569 -13.89 -26.32 -16.48
CA ALA A 569 -14.29 -26.82 -15.16
C ALA A 569 -15.81 -27.12 -15.11
N THR A 570 -16.33 -27.82 -16.13
CA THR A 570 -17.64 -28.47 -16.02
C THR A 570 -17.49 -29.78 -15.26
N ASN A 571 -18.15 -29.86 -14.11
CA ASN A 571 -18.61 -31.09 -13.45
C ASN A 571 -17.61 -32.24 -13.41
N ASN A 572 -16.65 -32.14 -12.50
CA ASN A 572 -16.16 -33.30 -11.75
C ASN A 572 -15.80 -32.85 -10.32
N ASP A 573 -16.81 -32.34 -9.61
CA ASP A 573 -16.83 -32.34 -8.14
C ASP A 573 -17.03 -33.77 -7.62
N ASN A 574 -16.05 -34.61 -7.92
CA ASN A 574 -15.79 -35.89 -7.29
C ASN A 574 -14.28 -36.10 -7.30
N HIS A 575 -13.57 -35.21 -6.62
CA HIS A 575 -12.28 -35.55 -6.05
C HIS A 575 -12.33 -35.29 -4.56
N ASP A 576 -12.33 -36.40 -3.84
CA ASP A 576 -12.13 -36.57 -2.42
C ASP A 576 -11.38 -35.40 -1.79
N GLY A 577 -11.96 -34.91 -0.69
CA GLY A 577 -11.21 -34.18 0.32
C GLY A 577 -10.04 -35.02 0.79
N LYS A 578 -8.91 -34.92 0.10
CA LYS A 578 -7.62 -35.09 0.74
C LYS A 578 -7.35 -33.79 1.47
N ASN A 579 -7.65 -33.82 2.77
CA ASN A 579 -6.95 -33.00 3.75
C ASN A 579 -5.48 -32.94 3.32
N VAL A 580 -5.00 -31.71 3.10
CA VAL A 580 -3.56 -31.47 3.10
C VAL A 580 -3.12 -31.86 4.49
N ASP A 581 -2.41 -32.99 4.57
CA ASP A 581 -1.91 -33.60 5.79
C ASP A 581 -1.23 -32.56 6.69
N ASP A 582 -1.51 -32.64 7.99
CA ASP A 582 -0.96 -31.81 9.07
C ASP A 582 0.57 -32.02 9.21
N GLY A 583 1.35 -31.50 8.27
CA GLY A 583 2.76 -31.18 8.51
C GLY A 583 2.86 -29.91 9.35
N GLU A 584 3.83 -29.82 10.26
CA GLU A 584 4.08 -28.61 11.08
C GLU A 584 4.16 -27.36 10.19
N VAL A 585 3.11 -26.53 10.19
CA VAL A 585 3.07 -25.27 9.45
C VAL A 585 3.74 -24.20 10.31
N LYS A 586 4.99 -23.84 9.99
CA LYS A 586 5.65 -22.68 10.62
C LYS A 586 4.91 -21.42 10.14
N ILE A 587 4.46 -20.59 11.07
CA ILE A 587 3.75 -19.34 10.77
C ILE A 587 4.75 -18.20 10.91
N LEU A 588 4.90 -17.40 9.86
CA LEU A 588 5.74 -16.22 9.83
C LEU A 588 4.90 -14.99 9.55
N ASP A 589 4.85 -14.09 10.52
CA ASP A 589 4.20 -12.79 10.35
C ASP A 589 5.20 -11.75 9.82
N CYS A 590 4.97 -11.33 8.58
CA CYS A 590 5.67 -10.25 7.90
C CYS A 590 4.78 -9.00 7.72
N SER A 591 3.61 -8.95 8.35
CA SER A 591 2.73 -7.79 8.30
C SER A 591 3.42 -6.55 8.87
N GLY A 592 3.25 -5.41 8.21
CA GLY A 592 3.95 -4.17 8.51
C GLY A 592 5.29 -3.98 7.77
N LEU A 593 5.91 -5.07 7.28
CA LEU A 593 7.14 -4.98 6.50
C LEU A 593 6.84 -4.67 5.03
N GLN A 594 7.79 -4.03 4.37
CA GLN A 594 7.76 -3.72 2.93
C GLN A 594 8.96 -4.34 2.27
N CYS A 595 8.92 -4.51 0.95
CA CYS A 595 10.07 -4.97 0.17
C CYS A 595 11.36 -4.20 0.58
N PRO A 596 12.41 -4.90 1.06
CA PRO A 596 12.62 -6.36 1.00
C PRO A 596 12.29 -7.16 2.27
N GLY A 597 11.80 -6.52 3.33
CA GLY A 597 11.58 -7.13 4.65
C GLY A 597 10.85 -8.48 4.65
N PRO A 598 9.69 -8.63 3.96
CA PRO A 598 9.03 -9.93 3.87
C PRO A 598 9.88 -11.01 3.19
N ILE A 599 10.53 -10.69 2.07
CA ILE A 599 11.39 -11.66 1.35
C ILE A 599 12.60 -12.05 2.19
N MET A 600 13.23 -11.10 2.88
CA MET A 600 14.36 -11.37 3.77
C MET A 600 13.96 -12.27 4.94
N LYS A 601 12.87 -11.96 5.64
CA LYS A 601 12.37 -12.81 6.72
C LYS A 601 11.95 -14.20 6.24
N VAL A 602 11.36 -14.29 5.04
CA VAL A 602 11.02 -15.58 4.42
C VAL A 602 12.29 -16.37 4.12
N SER A 603 13.33 -15.72 3.58
CA SER A 603 14.63 -16.36 3.34
C SER A 603 15.28 -16.84 4.64
N GLU A 604 15.32 -16.01 5.68
CA GLU A 604 15.84 -16.37 7.00
C GLU A 604 15.07 -17.56 7.60
N ALA A 605 13.72 -17.49 7.58
CA ALA A 605 12.88 -18.55 8.11
C ALA A 605 13.00 -19.86 7.32
N LEU A 606 13.08 -19.80 5.98
CA LEU A 606 13.27 -20.99 5.14
C LEU A 606 14.67 -21.59 5.28
N ASN A 607 15.69 -20.78 5.57
CA ASN A 607 17.04 -21.29 5.86
C ASN A 607 17.06 -22.17 7.12
N GLU A 608 16.23 -21.85 8.11
CA GLU A 608 16.07 -22.64 9.35
C GLU A 608 15.16 -23.87 9.21
N MET A 609 14.40 -24.00 8.12
CA MET A 609 13.42 -25.07 7.92
C MET A 609 14.00 -26.31 7.23
N LYS A 610 13.41 -27.48 7.45
CA LYS A 610 13.78 -28.73 6.75
C LYS A 610 13.09 -28.81 5.39
N ASN A 611 13.65 -29.59 4.48
CA ASN A 611 13.07 -29.79 3.15
C ASN A 611 11.67 -30.40 3.25
N ASN A 612 10.77 -30.02 2.35
CA ASN A 612 9.34 -30.33 2.35
C ASN A 612 8.48 -29.71 3.48
N GLU A 613 9.04 -28.97 4.43
CA GLU A 613 8.23 -28.21 5.39
C GLU A 613 7.50 -27.05 4.71
N ILE A 614 6.35 -26.68 5.27
CA ILE A 614 5.46 -25.64 4.73
C ILE A 614 5.54 -24.40 5.62
N LEU A 615 5.94 -23.28 5.04
CA LEU A 615 5.93 -21.96 5.67
C LEU A 615 4.65 -21.22 5.26
N LYS A 616 3.83 -20.84 6.24
CA LYS A 616 2.71 -19.92 6.04
C LYS A 616 3.19 -18.51 6.37
N VAL A 617 3.13 -17.60 5.40
CA VAL A 617 3.57 -16.21 5.55
C VAL A 617 2.38 -15.27 5.41
N SER A 618 2.16 -14.37 6.37
CA SER A 618 1.27 -13.22 6.23
C SER A 618 2.09 -11.97 5.90
N ALA A 619 1.68 -11.20 4.89
CA ALA A 619 2.31 -9.92 4.58
C ALA A 619 1.28 -8.90 4.09
N SER A 620 1.37 -7.66 4.56
CA SER A 620 0.51 -6.54 4.14
C SER A 620 0.98 -5.85 2.86
N ASP A 621 2.17 -6.20 2.36
CA ASP A 621 2.75 -5.63 1.14
C ASP A 621 2.07 -6.21 -0.12
N MET A 622 1.56 -5.32 -0.99
CA MET A 622 0.82 -5.70 -2.21
C MET A 622 1.71 -6.41 -3.25
N GLY A 623 2.97 -5.99 -3.36
CA GLY A 623 3.95 -6.56 -4.31
C GLY A 623 4.49 -7.94 -3.89
N PHE A 624 4.32 -8.30 -2.61
CA PHE A 624 4.86 -9.54 -2.05
C PHE A 624 4.42 -10.80 -2.80
N MET A 625 3.17 -10.88 -3.28
CA MET A 625 2.71 -12.08 -4.03
C MET A 625 3.47 -12.30 -5.34
N ALA A 626 3.74 -11.22 -6.09
CA ALA A 626 4.49 -11.30 -7.33
C ALA A 626 5.99 -11.54 -7.07
N ASP A 627 6.52 -10.87 -6.04
CA ASP A 627 7.92 -10.99 -5.64
C ASP A 627 8.24 -12.38 -5.11
N ILE A 628 7.38 -12.96 -4.27
CA ILE A 628 7.60 -14.28 -3.69
C ILE A 628 7.49 -15.39 -4.72
N ALA A 629 6.58 -15.26 -5.70
CA ALA A 629 6.49 -16.22 -6.80
C ALA A 629 7.79 -16.24 -7.63
N SER A 630 8.32 -15.06 -7.96
CA SER A 630 9.57 -14.92 -8.69
C SER A 630 10.78 -15.40 -7.88
N TRP A 631 10.82 -15.07 -6.58
CA TRP A 631 11.85 -15.49 -5.65
C TRP A 631 11.86 -17.01 -5.47
N CYS A 632 10.70 -17.63 -5.25
CA CYS A 632 10.56 -19.09 -5.15
C CYS A 632 11.11 -19.78 -6.41
N LYS A 633 10.75 -19.28 -7.61
CA LYS A 633 11.25 -19.82 -8.88
C LYS A 633 12.77 -19.73 -9.01
N LYS A 634 13.40 -18.64 -8.55
CA LYS A 634 14.86 -18.45 -8.61
C LYS A 634 15.62 -19.21 -7.52
N THR A 635 14.99 -19.49 -6.39
CA THR A 635 15.59 -20.17 -5.23
C THR A 635 15.30 -21.66 -5.15
N GLY A 636 14.49 -22.19 -6.07
CA GLY A 636 14.10 -23.61 -6.09
C GLY A 636 12.99 -23.97 -5.09
N ASN A 637 12.36 -22.99 -4.44
CA ASN A 637 11.24 -23.21 -3.53
C ASN A 637 9.89 -23.29 -4.29
N THR A 638 8.91 -24.00 -3.74
CA THR A 638 7.61 -24.19 -4.40
C THR A 638 6.53 -23.35 -3.72
N LEU A 639 5.91 -22.43 -4.44
CA LEU A 639 4.73 -21.70 -3.98
C LEU A 639 3.48 -22.61 -4.12
N LEU A 640 2.90 -23.04 -3.00
CA LEU A 640 1.77 -23.98 -2.97
C LEU A 640 0.41 -23.30 -3.15
N LYS A 641 0.20 -22.20 -2.41
CA LYS A 641 -1.10 -21.53 -2.33
C LYS A 641 -0.92 -20.07 -1.99
N THR A 642 -1.74 -19.22 -2.60
CA THR A 642 -1.86 -17.81 -2.27
C THR A 642 -3.32 -17.49 -1.97
N LYS A 643 -3.59 -16.78 -0.88
CA LYS A 643 -4.92 -16.31 -0.52
C LYS A 643 -4.80 -14.88 0.00
N ARG A 644 -5.77 -14.03 -0.33
CA ARG A 644 -5.91 -12.69 0.23
C ARG A 644 -7.01 -12.70 1.28
N VAL A 645 -6.73 -12.20 2.49
CA VAL A 645 -7.69 -12.14 3.60
C VAL A 645 -7.50 -10.81 4.34
N ASN A 646 -8.56 -10.00 4.42
CA ASN A 646 -8.64 -8.79 5.26
C ASN A 646 -7.37 -7.89 5.17
N ASN A 647 -6.99 -7.49 3.95
CA ASN A 647 -5.80 -6.69 3.60
C ASN A 647 -4.42 -7.39 3.70
N GLU A 648 -4.37 -8.67 4.05
CA GLU A 648 -3.12 -9.44 4.09
C GLU A 648 -3.04 -10.47 2.96
N ASN A 649 -1.85 -10.57 2.37
CA ASN A 649 -1.47 -11.64 1.47
C ASN A 649 -0.95 -12.81 2.30
N ILE A 650 -1.67 -13.93 2.28
CA ILE A 650 -1.29 -15.18 2.92
C ILE A 650 -0.74 -16.12 1.84
N VAL A 651 0.52 -16.50 1.95
CA VAL A 651 1.16 -17.44 1.02
C VAL A 651 1.68 -18.67 1.77
N TYR A 652 1.60 -19.82 1.11
CA TYR A 652 2.11 -21.09 1.59
C TYR A 652 3.27 -21.50 0.69
N ILE A 653 4.46 -21.58 1.26
CA ILE A 653 5.69 -21.92 0.55
C ILE A 653 6.18 -23.26 1.07
N LYS A 654 6.41 -24.21 0.17
CA LYS A 654 7.07 -25.47 0.50
C LYS A 654 8.55 -25.33 0.19
N LYS A 655 9.40 -25.66 1.16
CA LYS A 655 10.84 -25.71 0.93
C LYS A 655 11.14 -26.79 -0.11
N GLY A 656 11.74 -26.39 -1.22
CA GLY A 656 12.00 -27.27 -2.36
C GLY A 656 13.07 -28.32 -2.06
N LEU A 657 12.95 -29.47 -2.75
CA LEU A 657 14.06 -30.37 -2.99
C LEU A 657 14.70 -29.91 -4.31
N ASP A 658 16.02 -29.79 -4.31
CA ASP A 658 16.86 -29.41 -5.44
C ASP A 658 16.84 -27.93 -5.85
N VAL A 659 17.83 -27.22 -5.32
CA VAL A 659 18.55 -26.17 -6.06
C VAL A 659 18.90 -26.78 -7.43
N ILE A 660 18.50 -26.11 -8.52
CA ILE A 660 18.98 -26.42 -9.86
C ILE A 660 20.50 -26.56 -9.77
N GLU A 661 21.01 -27.75 -10.07
CA GLU A 661 22.42 -28.11 -9.95
C GLU A 661 23.33 -27.01 -10.52
N ASN A 662 24.00 -26.29 -9.62
CA ASN A 662 25.44 -26.42 -9.58
C ASN A 662 25.76 -27.15 -8.27
N LYS A 663 26.15 -28.42 -8.40
CA LYS A 663 26.53 -29.36 -7.33
C LYS A 663 27.12 -28.68 -6.09
N SER A 664 26.59 -28.98 -4.91
CA SER A 664 27.30 -28.83 -3.64
C SER A 664 26.75 -29.82 -2.61
N GLU A 665 27.65 -30.46 -1.88
CA GLU A 665 27.52 -31.72 -1.15
C GLU A 665 26.53 -31.73 0.02
N VAL A 666 26.05 -32.93 0.39
CA VAL A 666 25.30 -33.17 1.63
C VAL A 666 26.19 -32.80 2.83
N LYS A 667 25.77 -31.79 3.58
CA LYS A 667 26.45 -31.28 4.77
C LYS A 667 26.21 -32.19 5.99
N ASP A 668 27.11 -33.13 6.26
CA ASP A 668 27.11 -34.01 7.46
C ASP A 668 28.34 -33.80 8.37
N GLY A 669 28.97 -32.62 8.27
CA GLY A 669 30.10 -32.23 9.12
C GLY A 669 29.71 -32.01 10.59
N LYS A 670 30.68 -32.08 11.49
CA LYS A 670 30.55 -31.71 12.91
C LYS A 670 31.56 -30.61 13.23
N THR A 671 31.09 -29.52 13.83
CA THR A 671 31.97 -28.45 14.28
C THR A 671 31.95 -28.30 15.79
N MET A 672 33.10 -27.91 16.35
CA MET A 672 33.27 -27.75 17.79
C MET A 672 34.13 -26.52 18.08
N VAL A 673 33.63 -25.58 18.88
CA VAL A 673 34.47 -24.52 19.46
C VAL A 673 35.06 -25.02 20.77
N VAL A 674 36.39 -25.08 20.85
CA VAL A 674 37.11 -25.40 22.07
C VAL A 674 37.65 -24.11 22.68
N PHE A 675 36.89 -23.57 23.63
CA PHE A 675 37.23 -22.36 24.37
C PHE A 675 38.02 -22.69 25.65
N SER A 676 37.69 -23.81 26.30
CA SER A 676 38.29 -24.21 27.57
C SER A 676 39.69 -24.82 27.43
N GLY A 677 40.59 -24.48 28.36
CA GLY A 677 41.91 -25.11 28.53
C GLY A 677 41.97 -26.17 29.66
N ASP A 678 40.83 -26.53 30.26
CA ASP A 678 40.79 -27.55 31.32
C ASP A 678 40.88 -28.97 30.75
N LEU A 679 41.70 -29.83 31.37
CA LEU A 679 42.02 -31.18 30.89
C LEU A 679 40.79 -32.04 30.62
N ASP A 680 39.80 -32.04 31.51
CA ASP A 680 38.59 -32.86 31.42
C ASP A 680 37.65 -32.42 30.28
N LYS A 681 37.49 -31.11 30.05
CA LYS A 681 36.67 -30.58 28.94
C LYS A 681 37.33 -30.80 27.59
N VAL A 682 38.65 -30.61 27.53
CA VAL A 682 39.44 -30.88 26.33
C VAL A 682 39.45 -32.38 26.02
N LEU A 683 39.59 -33.25 27.02
CA LEU A 683 39.48 -34.69 26.84
C LEU A 683 38.12 -35.10 26.26
N ALA A 684 37.02 -34.55 26.80
CA ALA A 684 35.68 -34.78 26.27
C ALA A 684 35.56 -34.33 24.80
N SER A 685 36.13 -33.16 24.45
CA SER A 685 36.09 -32.65 23.08
C SER A 685 36.78 -33.59 22.08
N PHE A 686 37.94 -34.15 22.43
CA PHE A 686 38.66 -35.10 21.56
C PHE A 686 38.02 -36.50 21.51
N ILE A 687 37.34 -36.94 22.57
CA ILE A 687 36.57 -38.19 22.55
C ILE A 687 35.40 -38.06 21.58
N ILE A 688 34.65 -36.95 21.65
CA ILE A 688 33.52 -36.69 20.75
C ILE A 688 34.01 -36.56 19.31
N ALA A 689 35.10 -35.81 19.08
CA ALA A 689 35.66 -35.62 17.74
C ALA A 689 36.13 -36.93 17.10
N ASN A 690 36.86 -37.78 17.84
CA ASN A 690 37.26 -39.10 17.34
C ASN A 690 36.04 -40.01 17.10
N GLY A 691 35.04 -40.00 17.99
CA GLY A 691 33.79 -40.74 17.80
C GLY A 691 33.06 -40.32 16.52
N ALA A 692 32.94 -39.01 16.27
CA ALA A 692 32.36 -38.48 15.04
C ALA A 692 33.18 -38.84 13.79
N ALA A 693 34.52 -38.76 13.86
CA ALA A 693 35.41 -39.12 12.77
C ALA A 693 35.28 -40.61 12.38
N THR A 694 35.11 -41.51 13.36
CA THR A 694 34.89 -42.95 13.08
C THR A 694 33.57 -43.25 12.36
N MET A 695 32.62 -42.30 12.35
CA MET A 695 31.39 -42.40 11.57
C MET A 695 31.56 -41.87 10.13
N ASN A 696 32.80 -41.64 9.66
CA ASN A 696 33.14 -41.02 8.37
C ASN A 696 32.50 -39.62 8.19
N ARG A 697 32.36 -38.87 9.28
CA ARG A 697 31.84 -37.50 9.23
C ARG A 697 32.99 -36.49 9.29
N PRO A 698 33.01 -35.45 8.43
CA PRO A 698 34.00 -34.39 8.54
C PRO A 698 33.91 -33.71 9.90
N VAL A 699 35.03 -33.51 10.60
CA VAL A 699 35.03 -32.84 11.91
C VAL A 699 36.00 -31.67 11.91
N THR A 700 35.54 -30.49 12.32
CA THR A 700 36.36 -29.30 12.52
C THR A 700 36.32 -28.84 13.97
N MET A 701 37.47 -28.79 14.63
CA MET A 701 37.63 -28.27 15.99
C MET A 701 38.34 -26.92 15.94
N PHE A 702 37.64 -25.86 16.36
CA PHE A 702 38.15 -24.49 16.38
C PHE A 702 38.59 -24.09 17.78
N PHE A 703 39.90 -23.92 17.96
CA PHE A 703 40.53 -23.59 19.24
C PHE A 703 40.71 -22.08 19.38
N THR A 704 40.13 -21.52 20.42
CA THR A 704 40.17 -20.08 20.70
C THR A 704 40.46 -19.81 22.17
N PHE A 705 40.98 -18.62 22.49
CA PHE A 705 41.38 -18.23 23.83
C PHE A 705 42.14 -19.35 24.58
N TRP A 706 41.66 -19.78 25.75
CA TRP A 706 42.37 -20.72 26.62
C TRP A 706 42.57 -22.11 26.00
N GLY A 707 41.64 -22.55 25.14
CA GLY A 707 41.74 -23.81 24.40
C GLY A 707 42.94 -23.87 23.45
N LEU A 708 43.43 -22.72 22.98
CA LEU A 708 44.61 -22.65 22.13
C LEU A 708 45.89 -23.20 22.80
N ASN A 709 45.96 -23.15 24.14
CA ASN A 709 47.12 -23.67 24.88
C ASN A 709 47.28 -25.20 24.76
N VAL A 710 46.18 -25.91 24.45
CA VAL A 710 46.19 -27.37 24.22
C VAL A 710 47.07 -27.72 23.02
N LEU A 711 47.05 -26.88 21.99
CA LEU A 711 47.76 -27.10 20.73
C LEU A 711 49.23 -26.68 20.77
N ARG A 712 49.73 -26.13 21.88
CA ARG A 712 51.13 -25.69 21.99
C ARG A 712 52.08 -26.88 22.12
N LYS A 713 53.24 -26.81 21.46
CA LYS A 713 54.35 -27.76 21.67
C LYS A 713 54.81 -27.70 23.13
N SER A 714 55.10 -28.86 23.71
CA SER A 714 55.59 -28.99 25.09
C SER A 714 56.98 -28.36 25.29
N GLU A 715 57.77 -28.31 24.22
CA GLU A 715 59.12 -27.74 24.20
C GLU A 715 59.12 -26.20 24.09
N ASN A 716 60.15 -25.57 24.65
CA ASN A 716 60.29 -24.12 24.59
C ASN A 716 60.94 -23.68 23.27
N ILE A 717 60.15 -23.12 22.36
CA ILE A 717 60.64 -22.64 21.07
C ILE A 717 61.00 -21.15 21.17
N LYS A 718 62.24 -20.81 20.80
CA LYS A 718 62.73 -19.42 20.83
C LYS A 718 62.20 -18.66 19.62
N VAL A 719 61.19 -17.83 19.84
CA VAL A 719 60.60 -16.94 18.82
C VAL A 719 60.74 -15.46 19.21
N LYS A 720 60.83 -14.58 18.22
CA LYS A 720 60.88 -13.12 18.45
C LYS A 720 59.49 -12.62 18.86
N LYS A 721 59.39 -12.05 20.07
CA LYS A 721 58.13 -11.59 20.69
C LYS A 721 58.32 -10.23 21.35
N THR A 722 57.24 -9.44 21.44
CA THR A 722 57.24 -8.20 22.21
C THR A 722 57.35 -8.49 23.72
N PHE A 723 57.64 -7.48 24.53
CA PHE A 723 57.79 -7.65 25.98
C PHE A 723 56.52 -8.21 26.65
N ILE A 724 55.34 -7.75 26.21
CA ILE A 724 54.03 -8.18 26.72
C ILE A 724 53.74 -9.63 26.31
N ASP A 725 54.00 -10.01 25.05
CA ASP A 725 53.79 -11.37 24.54
C ASP A 725 54.68 -12.41 25.24
N LYS A 726 55.90 -12.01 25.64
CA LYS A 726 56.80 -12.87 26.43
C LYS A 726 56.23 -13.13 27.82
N LEU A 727 55.58 -12.15 28.44
CA LEU A 727 54.95 -12.30 29.75
C LEU A 727 53.75 -13.24 29.68
N PHE A 728 52.84 -13.03 28.71
CA PHE A 728 51.71 -13.93 28.47
C PHE A 728 52.18 -15.37 28.17
N GLY A 729 53.16 -15.54 27.27
CA GLY A 729 53.69 -16.85 26.89
C GLY A 729 54.38 -17.64 28.00
N LEU A 730 54.76 -16.98 29.10
CA LEU A 730 55.37 -17.58 30.30
C LEU A 730 54.32 -17.93 31.37
N MET A 731 53.21 -17.18 31.45
CA MET A 731 52.10 -17.43 32.38
C MET A 731 51.15 -18.54 31.91
N MET A 732 51.09 -18.81 30.61
CA MET A 732 50.15 -19.79 30.05
C MET A 732 50.75 -21.21 29.94
N PRO A 733 49.94 -22.27 30.18
CA PRO A 733 50.40 -23.65 30.07
C PRO A 733 50.87 -23.97 28.66
N ARG A 734 51.83 -24.90 28.56
CA ARG A 734 52.42 -25.36 27.30
C ARG A 734 52.09 -26.83 27.11
N GLY A 735 51.25 -27.09 26.12
CA GLY A 735 50.82 -28.43 25.74
C GLY A 735 49.86 -29.09 26.71
N SER A 736 49.33 -30.22 26.26
CA SER A 736 48.35 -31.07 26.94
C SER A 736 48.79 -31.55 28.34
N HIS A 737 50.10 -31.70 28.58
CA HIS A 737 50.61 -32.22 29.85
C HIS A 737 50.39 -31.29 31.05
N LYS A 738 50.36 -29.98 30.82
CA LYS A 738 50.27 -28.95 31.87
C LYS A 738 48.84 -28.43 32.09
N LEU A 739 47.85 -29.02 31.42
CA LEU A 739 46.45 -28.69 31.63
C LEU A 739 45.99 -29.17 33.00
N LYS A 740 45.10 -28.40 33.62
CA LYS A 740 44.55 -28.67 34.96
C LYS A 740 43.11 -29.14 34.84
N LEU A 741 42.64 -29.90 35.81
CA LEU A 741 41.21 -30.21 35.92
C LEU A 741 40.36 -28.97 36.21
N SER A 742 39.17 -28.91 35.60
CA SER A 742 38.20 -27.83 35.80
C SER A 742 37.67 -27.76 37.24
N LYS A 743 37.59 -28.91 37.91
CA LYS A 743 37.18 -29.07 39.33
C LYS A 743 38.09 -30.08 40.02
N MET A 744 38.19 -30.00 41.35
CA MET A 744 38.96 -30.95 42.18
C MET A 744 40.46 -31.05 41.84
N ASN A 745 41.07 -29.99 41.29
CA ASN A 745 42.50 -30.02 40.93
C ASN A 745 43.44 -30.24 42.13
N MET A 746 43.06 -29.81 43.35
CA MET A 746 43.82 -30.04 44.61
C MET A 746 45.33 -29.77 44.46
N ALA A 747 45.71 -28.56 44.04
CA ALA A 747 47.10 -28.16 43.76
C ALA A 747 47.87 -29.10 42.79
N GLY A 748 47.17 -29.82 41.90
CA GLY A 748 47.73 -30.75 40.92
C GLY A 748 47.50 -32.23 41.26
N ILE A 749 47.13 -32.56 42.50
CA ILE A 749 46.88 -33.93 42.94
C ILE A 749 45.72 -34.56 42.17
N GLY A 750 44.64 -33.83 41.95
CA GLY A 750 43.47 -34.32 41.20
C GLY A 750 43.82 -34.65 39.74
N THR A 751 44.65 -33.82 39.11
CA THR A 751 45.09 -34.04 37.73
C THR A 751 45.95 -35.31 37.63
N SER A 752 46.86 -35.53 38.58
CA SER A 752 47.66 -36.77 38.63
C SER A 752 46.81 -38.01 38.92
N MET A 753 45.80 -37.88 39.79
CA MET A 753 44.87 -38.96 40.11
C MET A 753 44.02 -39.33 38.89
N MET A 754 43.49 -38.35 38.14
CA MET A 754 42.71 -38.63 36.94
C MET A 754 43.54 -39.32 35.86
N LYS A 755 44.79 -38.88 35.63
CA LYS A 755 45.69 -39.55 34.67
C LYS A 755 45.95 -41.00 35.08
N LYS A 756 46.22 -41.26 36.36
CA LYS A 756 46.38 -42.63 36.88
C LYS A 756 45.11 -43.48 36.69
N VAL A 757 43.92 -42.92 36.96
CA VAL A 757 42.65 -43.63 36.76
C VAL A 757 42.37 -43.90 35.27
N MET A 758 42.76 -43.00 34.38
CA MET A 758 42.68 -43.20 32.94
C MET A 758 43.58 -44.37 32.51
N ASP A 759 44.83 -44.39 32.97
CA ASP A 759 45.77 -45.48 32.70
C ASP A 759 45.24 -46.82 33.25
N ASP A 760 44.76 -46.85 34.50
CA ASP A 760 44.18 -48.04 35.13
C ASP A 760 42.92 -48.55 34.38
N LYS A 761 42.21 -47.66 33.66
CA LYS A 761 41.00 -47.97 32.89
C LYS A 761 41.23 -48.09 31.39
N ASN A 762 42.48 -48.10 30.92
CA ASN A 762 42.83 -48.12 29.50
C ASN A 762 42.18 -47.00 28.66
N VAL A 763 42.01 -45.82 29.24
CA VAL A 763 41.57 -44.62 28.50
C VAL A 763 42.81 -43.94 27.94
N ASP A 764 42.83 -43.74 26.62
CA ASP A 764 43.94 -43.07 25.93
C ASP A 764 44.26 -41.71 26.54
N SER A 765 45.56 -41.37 26.60
CA SER A 765 45.97 -40.04 26.99
C SER A 765 45.50 -38.98 25.98
N LEU A 766 45.40 -37.73 26.42
CA LEU A 766 44.97 -36.63 25.55
C LEU A 766 45.88 -36.50 24.31
N GLU A 767 47.18 -36.74 24.46
CA GLU A 767 48.16 -36.72 23.36
C GLU A 767 47.85 -37.79 22.30
N ILE A 768 47.47 -38.99 22.76
CA ILE A 768 47.10 -40.10 21.87
C ILE A 768 45.79 -39.77 21.15
N LEU A 769 44.80 -39.21 21.85
CA LEU A 769 43.52 -38.79 21.26
C LEU A 769 43.68 -37.66 20.25
N MET A 770 44.55 -36.69 20.52
CA MET A 770 44.90 -35.62 19.59
C MET A 770 45.54 -36.18 18.32
N LYS A 771 46.52 -37.09 18.46
CA LYS A 771 47.16 -37.73 17.33
C LYS A 771 46.17 -38.57 16.51
N LYS A 772 45.34 -39.38 17.18
CA LYS A 772 44.26 -40.15 16.52
C LYS A 772 43.28 -39.25 15.77
N ALA A 773 42.95 -38.08 16.32
CA ALA A 773 42.05 -37.14 15.66
C ALA A 773 42.67 -36.62 14.35
N ILE A 774 43.94 -36.20 14.38
CA ILE A 774 44.67 -35.75 13.18
C ILE A 774 44.78 -36.91 12.16
N ASP A 775 45.18 -38.10 12.61
CA ASP A 775 45.34 -39.29 11.75
C ASP A 775 44.00 -39.72 11.11
N ASN A 776 42.88 -39.47 11.79
CA ASN A 776 41.52 -39.73 11.30
C ASN A 776 40.92 -38.56 10.48
N GLY A 777 41.70 -37.53 10.16
CA GLY A 777 41.26 -36.42 9.30
C GLY A 777 40.42 -35.33 10.00
N VAL A 778 40.46 -35.25 11.33
CA VAL A 778 39.85 -34.13 12.07
C VAL A 778 40.67 -32.86 11.87
N ARG A 779 40.03 -31.79 11.40
CA ARG A 779 40.68 -30.49 11.19
C ARG A 779 40.78 -29.73 12.51
N LEU A 780 42.00 -29.47 12.96
CA LEU A 780 42.26 -28.64 14.15
C LEU A 780 42.62 -27.22 13.71
N VAL A 781 41.74 -26.26 13.97
CA VAL A 781 41.89 -24.86 13.51
C VAL A 781 42.21 -23.95 14.70
N ALA A 782 43.38 -23.32 14.68
CA ALA A 782 43.78 -22.30 15.64
C ALA A 782 43.25 -20.92 15.25
N CYS A 783 42.55 -20.26 16.17
CA CYS A 783 42.04 -18.90 15.98
C CYS A 783 43.18 -17.88 15.92
N THR A 784 43.40 -17.30 14.75
CA THR A 784 44.46 -16.29 14.48
C THR A 784 44.34 -15.06 15.37
N MET A 785 43.13 -14.53 15.60
CA MET A 785 42.91 -13.42 16.51
C MET A 785 43.31 -13.76 17.95
N SER A 786 42.98 -14.96 18.43
CA SER A 786 43.38 -15.41 19.77
C SER A 786 44.89 -15.64 19.85
N MET A 787 45.52 -16.12 18.78
CA MET A 787 46.98 -16.23 18.68
C MET A 787 47.65 -14.86 18.81
N ASP A 788 47.13 -13.84 18.11
CA ASP A 788 47.65 -12.47 18.18
C ASP A 788 47.48 -11.87 19.58
N ILE A 789 46.29 -11.99 20.18
CA ILE A 789 46.00 -11.49 21.54
C ILE A 789 46.88 -12.16 22.59
N MET A 790 47.14 -13.46 22.44
CA MET A 790 47.90 -14.25 23.41
C MET A 790 49.40 -14.31 23.09
N GLY A 791 49.84 -13.64 22.01
CA GLY A 791 51.21 -13.64 21.54
C GLY A 791 51.75 -15.04 21.23
N ILE A 792 50.93 -15.94 20.71
CA ILE A 792 51.32 -17.32 20.33
C ILE A 792 51.64 -17.34 18.83
N THR A 793 52.85 -17.77 18.48
CA THR A 793 53.29 -17.86 17.08
C THR A 793 53.03 -19.23 16.48
N LYS A 794 52.96 -19.33 15.14
CA LYS A 794 52.72 -20.60 14.44
C LYS A 794 53.75 -21.67 14.79
N ASP A 795 55.01 -21.28 14.96
CA ASP A 795 56.12 -22.18 15.29
C ASP A 795 55.95 -22.85 16.67
N GLU A 796 55.16 -22.25 17.56
CA GLU A 796 54.90 -22.77 18.92
C GLU A 796 53.77 -23.81 18.98
N LEU A 797 53.06 -24.06 17.89
CA LEU A 797 51.95 -25.01 17.83
C LEU A 797 52.40 -26.36 17.25
N ILE A 798 51.70 -27.44 17.62
CA ILE A 798 51.98 -28.79 17.10
C ILE A 798 51.77 -28.84 15.58
N ASP A 799 52.45 -29.78 14.92
CA ASP A 799 52.33 -29.96 13.47
C ASP A 799 50.94 -30.52 13.12
N GLY A 800 50.36 -30.10 12.00
CA GLY A 800 49.00 -30.49 11.56
C GLY A 800 47.87 -29.56 12.01
N VAL A 801 48.18 -28.41 12.62
CA VAL A 801 47.19 -27.37 12.98
C VAL A 801 47.02 -26.37 11.84
N GLU A 802 45.76 -26.11 11.48
CA GLU A 802 45.36 -25.08 10.53
C GLU A 802 45.16 -23.72 11.22
N PHE A 803 45.19 -22.63 10.45
CA PHE A 803 45.05 -21.27 10.98
C PHE A 803 43.85 -20.58 10.36
N GLY A 804 42.88 -20.20 11.18
CA GLY A 804 41.61 -19.64 10.72
C GLY A 804 41.12 -18.47 11.57
N GLY A 805 40.32 -17.61 10.97
CA GLY A 805 39.53 -16.60 11.68
C GLY A 805 38.10 -17.10 11.91
N VAL A 806 37.28 -16.27 12.56
CA VAL A 806 35.85 -16.59 12.80
C VAL A 806 35.11 -16.91 11.50
N ALA A 807 35.41 -16.23 10.39
CA ALA A 807 34.79 -16.49 9.09
C ALA A 807 35.09 -17.90 8.54
N SER A 808 36.32 -18.41 8.72
CA SER A 808 36.69 -19.76 8.28
C SER A 808 35.93 -20.82 9.07
N TYR A 809 35.80 -20.61 10.38
CA TYR A 809 35.02 -21.51 11.23
C TYR A 809 33.53 -21.44 10.92
N LEU A 810 32.98 -20.24 10.65
CA LEU A 810 31.58 -20.09 10.26
C LEU A 810 31.27 -20.78 8.93
N ALA A 811 32.18 -20.75 7.95
CA ALA A 811 32.05 -21.52 6.72
C ALA A 811 32.01 -23.04 7.00
N ASP A 812 32.94 -23.54 7.83
CA ASP A 812 32.95 -24.96 8.22
C ASP A 812 31.69 -25.35 9.04
N ALA A 813 31.15 -24.41 9.83
CA ALA A 813 29.91 -24.57 10.61
C ALA A 813 28.67 -24.55 9.71
N GLU A 814 28.65 -23.75 8.66
CA GLU A 814 27.60 -23.76 7.64
C GLU A 814 27.57 -25.09 6.88
N ASP A 815 28.72 -25.76 6.72
CA ASP A 815 28.87 -27.08 6.09
C ASP A 815 28.68 -28.27 7.07
N SER A 816 28.36 -27.97 8.33
CA SER A 816 28.16 -28.94 9.41
C SER A 816 26.71 -28.96 9.89
N ASN A 817 26.21 -30.13 10.29
CA ASN A 817 24.84 -30.28 10.81
C ASN A 817 24.78 -30.38 12.36
N VAL A 818 25.93 -30.34 13.04
CA VAL A 818 26.02 -30.21 14.51
C VAL A 818 27.15 -29.23 14.84
N ASN A 819 26.86 -28.33 15.79
CA ASN A 819 27.84 -27.41 16.35
C ASN A 819 27.84 -27.50 17.90
N LEU A 820 29.01 -27.71 18.51
CA LEU A 820 29.20 -27.78 19.96
C LEU A 820 30.12 -26.68 20.45
N PHE A 821 29.82 -26.09 21.62
CA PHE A 821 30.70 -25.11 22.28
C PHE A 821 31.17 -25.68 23.62
N ILE A 822 32.49 -25.87 23.78
CA ILE A 822 33.11 -26.63 24.88
C ILE A 822 34.18 -25.84 25.63
#